data_AF-A0A2V9A6K4-F1
#
_entry.id   AF-A0A2V9A6K4-F1
#
_cell.length_a   1.000
_cell.length_b   1.000
_cell.length_c   1.000
_cell.angle_alpha   90.00
_cell.angle_beta   90.00
_cell.angle_gamma   90.00
#
_symmetry.space_group_name_H-M   'P 1'
#
loop_
_entity.id
_entity.type
_entity.pdbx_description
1 polymer ?
#
loop_
_entity_poly.entity_id
_entity_poly.type
_entity_poly.pdbx_seq_one_letter_code
_entity_poly.pdbx_strand_id
1 'polypeptide(L)'
;MSAKTTRILKEARSLFWPWCAVIIAGALRLVEQSDSALLRGGALQGIHPLVEAISFLGFFVGIPLLATLSLGNEFHHRTLQLLLSQPVSRMEIWSEKLIVTIVAVLAAALVFRYGQQSTFPQDPELWVVGGALIIAMISSATFWTLVARSTMGGLALNAVSCSIPLVWHLRREGIAETMTTRSVAVFAVLSYAGVMLWLGRRALARFQVTGGLAGDDLLMAGPKMMPRAVAEWLRCRSTSPLLNLIRKELRLLRPVWLISLLAVPAWICLPVLGFTVERGSALAVLMLAAFTPLIAVLAGTMSLGEERTSGTHSWHLTLPVPARRQWLIKLVTAVFTGLVCAGLLPISLLMADRFIFGSTLMSVNLDAGMTWLLGVLLLSFASFWCACAVNGTVSAALAVFPALIALLLAGGLGDWVANRLFLGGGRDFIVSNFGLFANFRFTKAVSNINLLAIVVPSKLLLLLLLLPTLVFAVIQSGRLFRKLLQDRPLFVVRRLLPLAITAFLCSFLLAAFFAFVAHAQQQMWGMFREIHEAIENTQPGAGNLDAAHPLQVSLEDLNKAAPLSERTQRWLRNARISVAPDKPHLGGRYCCPGNSRGIPFAPNQAYSWYLATIHLPSGSDCTVSFQAGGRYGILGGVCR
;
A
#
# COMPACT_ATOMS: atom_id res chain seq x y z
N MET A 1 -6.31 44.87 10.81
CA MET A 1 -6.37 43.44 11.16
C MET A 1 -5.90 43.30 12.62
N SER A 2 -6.67 42.67 13.51
CA SER A 2 -6.29 42.59 14.94
C SER A 2 -5.10 41.65 15.17
N ALA A 3 -4.31 41.86 16.23
CA ALA A 3 -3.20 40.98 16.59
C ALA A 3 -3.65 39.52 16.75
N LYS A 4 -4.81 39.30 17.39
CA LYS A 4 -5.45 37.98 17.51
C LYS A 4 -5.73 37.34 16.14
N THR A 5 -6.29 38.10 15.19
CA THR A 5 -6.54 37.60 13.82
C THR A 5 -5.24 37.21 13.13
N THR A 6 -4.15 37.98 13.30
CA THR A 6 -2.85 37.64 12.70
C THR A 6 -2.24 36.37 13.29
N ARG A 7 -2.41 36.13 14.60
CA ARG A 7 -1.97 34.89 15.27
C ARG A 7 -2.77 33.69 14.76
N ILE A 8 -4.10 33.80 14.71
CA ILE A 8 -4.96 32.74 14.17
C ILE A 8 -4.59 32.40 12.72
N LEU A 9 -4.35 33.42 11.88
CA LEU A 9 -3.96 33.20 10.48
C LEU A 9 -2.58 32.53 10.38
N LYS A 10 -1.62 32.89 11.24
CA LYS A 10 -0.32 32.22 11.34
C LYS A 10 -0.49 30.74 11.66
N GLU A 11 -1.30 30.39 12.66
CA GLU A 11 -1.56 29.01 13.04
C GLU A 11 -2.25 28.24 11.91
N ALA A 12 -3.27 28.83 11.28
CA ALA A 12 -3.98 28.24 10.15
C ALA A 12 -3.04 27.97 8.97
N ARG A 13 -2.15 28.92 8.64
CA ARG A 13 -1.14 28.76 7.58
C ARG A 13 -0.18 27.61 7.87
N SER A 14 0.18 27.41 9.13
CA SER A 14 1.08 26.32 9.53
C SER A 14 0.43 24.93 9.40
N LEU A 15 -0.89 24.85 9.64
CA LEU A 15 -1.65 23.60 9.58
C LEU A 15 -2.25 23.33 8.19
N PHE A 16 -2.34 24.33 7.31
CA PHE A 16 -3.00 24.23 6.01
C PHE A 16 -2.49 23.07 5.16
N TRP A 17 -1.17 22.98 4.95
CA TRP A 17 -0.58 21.92 4.12
C TRP A 17 -0.72 20.51 4.72
N PRO A 18 -0.40 20.29 6.01
CA PRO A 18 -0.72 19.03 6.68
C PRO A 18 -2.20 18.67 6.56
N TRP A 19 -3.10 19.63 6.74
CA TRP A 19 -4.54 19.43 6.65
C TRP A 19 -4.96 19.00 5.25
N CYS A 20 -4.47 19.65 4.20
CA CYS A 20 -4.71 19.22 2.81
C CYS A 20 -4.25 17.78 2.57
N ALA A 21 -3.08 17.38 3.07
CA ALA A 21 -2.59 16.01 2.90
C ALA A 21 -3.51 14.97 3.57
N VAL A 22 -4.00 15.27 4.77
CA VAL A 22 -4.93 14.40 5.51
C VAL A 22 -6.31 14.34 4.83
N ILE A 23 -6.81 15.47 4.32
CA ILE A 23 -8.06 15.54 3.56
C ILE A 23 -7.97 14.70 2.28
N ILE A 24 -6.87 14.84 1.52
CA ILE A 24 -6.64 14.05 0.29
C ILE A 24 -6.62 12.55 0.60
N ALA A 25 -5.98 12.14 1.71
CA ALA A 25 -5.96 10.75 2.14
C ALA A 25 -7.38 10.20 2.44
N GLY A 26 -8.29 11.02 2.96
CA GLY A 26 -9.70 10.66 3.15
C GLY A 26 -10.54 10.71 1.86
N ALA A 27 -10.25 11.66 0.98
CA ALA A 27 -10.97 11.85 -0.28
C ALA A 27 -10.66 10.77 -1.32
N LEU A 28 -9.51 10.09 -1.24
CA LEU A 28 -9.14 8.98 -2.15
C LEU A 28 -10.23 7.90 -2.25
N ARG A 29 -10.89 7.57 -1.13
CA ARG A 29 -12.00 6.61 -1.11
C ARG A 29 -13.22 7.09 -1.91
N LEU A 30 -13.49 8.41 -1.92
CA LEU A 30 -14.59 8.98 -2.70
C LEU A 30 -14.35 8.82 -4.21
N VAL A 31 -13.10 9.03 -4.63
CA VAL A 31 -12.69 8.86 -6.04
C VAL A 31 -12.85 7.39 -6.45
N GLU A 32 -12.37 6.46 -5.62
CA GLU A 32 -12.51 5.02 -5.86
C GLU A 32 -13.99 4.59 -6.01
N GLN A 33 -14.86 5.11 -5.15
CA GLN A 33 -16.30 4.81 -5.23
C GLN A 33 -16.93 5.36 -6.51
N SER A 34 -16.57 6.57 -6.95
CA SER A 34 -17.08 7.13 -8.21
C SER A 34 -16.62 6.35 -9.44
N ASP A 35 -15.39 5.83 -9.44
CA ASP A 35 -14.83 5.10 -10.58
C ASP A 35 -15.27 3.63 -10.67
N SER A 36 -15.61 3.01 -9.53
CA SER A 36 -16.12 1.63 -9.49
C SER A 36 -17.43 1.45 -10.28
N ALA A 37 -18.21 2.52 -10.48
CA ALA A 37 -19.39 2.53 -11.33
C ALA A 37 -19.08 2.63 -12.83
N LEU A 38 -17.92 3.19 -13.21
CA LEU A 38 -17.53 3.44 -14.61
C LEU A 38 -16.57 2.38 -15.18
N LEU A 39 -15.82 1.66 -14.33
CA LEU A 39 -14.73 0.77 -14.72
C LEU A 39 -14.90 -0.66 -14.15
N ARG A 40 -15.95 -1.37 -14.56
CA ARG A 40 -16.13 -2.83 -14.32
C ARG A 40 -15.08 -3.73 -14.99
N GLY A 41 -14.11 -3.17 -15.70
CA GLY A 41 -13.08 -3.90 -16.45
C GLY A 41 -11.73 -3.95 -15.73
N GLY A 42 -11.57 -4.87 -14.77
CA GLY A 42 -10.30 -5.53 -14.40
C GLY A 42 -9.10 -4.75 -13.84
N ALA A 43 -8.96 -3.44 -14.03
CA ALA A 43 -7.68 -2.73 -13.86
C ALA A 43 -7.31 -2.31 -12.42
N LEU A 44 -8.24 -2.31 -11.46
CA LEU A 44 -8.03 -1.68 -10.13
C LEU A 44 -8.08 -2.61 -8.92
N GLN A 45 -8.11 -3.93 -9.13
CA GLN A 45 -8.25 -4.91 -8.04
C GLN A 45 -7.07 -4.87 -7.03
N GLY A 46 -5.91 -4.30 -7.41
CA GLY A 46 -4.75 -4.12 -6.54
C GLY A 46 -4.64 -2.76 -5.84
N ILE A 47 -5.45 -1.75 -6.20
CA ILE A 47 -5.38 -0.39 -5.61
C ILE A 47 -6.19 -0.27 -4.32
N HIS A 48 -7.28 -1.03 -4.21
CA HIS A 48 -8.15 -1.08 -3.02
C HIS A 48 -7.40 -1.27 -1.69
N PRO A 49 -6.51 -2.27 -1.51
CA PRO A 49 -5.82 -2.46 -0.23
C PRO A 49 -4.90 -1.29 0.14
N LEU A 50 -4.42 -0.55 -0.87
CA LEU A 50 -3.51 0.57 -0.65
C LEU A 50 -4.29 1.86 -0.36
N VAL A 51 -5.36 2.16 -1.10
CA VAL A 51 -6.28 3.27 -0.78
C VAL A 51 -6.83 3.07 0.62
N GLU A 52 -7.18 1.83 0.97
CA GLU A 52 -7.52 1.45 2.33
C GLU A 52 -6.42 1.78 3.34
N ALA A 53 -5.18 1.37 3.09
CA ALA A 53 -4.05 1.67 3.96
C ALA A 53 -3.78 3.19 4.08
N ILE A 54 -3.88 3.96 3.00
CA ILE A 54 -3.67 5.42 3.02
C ILE A 54 -4.79 6.11 3.79
N SER A 55 -6.05 5.76 3.55
CA SER A 55 -7.16 6.34 4.30
C SER A 55 -7.09 5.94 5.77
N PHE A 56 -6.71 4.69 6.06
CA PHE A 56 -6.49 4.23 7.42
C PHE A 56 -5.39 5.05 8.12
N LEU A 57 -4.24 5.25 7.46
CA LEU A 57 -3.15 6.07 8.00
C LEU A 57 -3.53 7.54 8.14
N GLY A 58 -4.25 8.09 7.17
CA GLY A 58 -4.77 9.46 7.25
C GLY A 58 -5.69 9.67 8.45
N PHE A 59 -6.54 8.69 8.75
CA PHE A 59 -7.44 8.73 9.89
C PHE A 59 -6.69 8.55 11.23
N PHE A 60 -5.93 7.47 11.40
CA PHE A 60 -5.31 7.11 12.69
C PHE A 60 -3.98 7.82 12.98
N VAL A 61 -3.25 8.25 11.96
CA VAL A 61 -1.98 8.96 12.12
C VAL A 61 -2.12 10.43 11.72
N GLY A 62 -2.77 10.70 10.59
CA GLY A 62 -2.94 12.04 10.04
C GLY A 62 -3.73 12.98 10.96
N ILE A 63 -4.92 12.56 11.42
CA ILE A 63 -5.75 13.39 12.30
C ILE A 63 -5.04 13.70 13.63
N PRO A 64 -4.47 12.71 14.37
CA PRO A 64 -3.71 13.02 15.57
C PRO A 64 -2.45 13.86 15.30
N LEU A 65 -1.79 13.67 14.15
CA LEU A 65 -0.67 14.52 13.75
C LEU A 65 -1.09 15.98 13.65
N LEU A 66 -2.24 16.30 13.02
CA LEU A 66 -2.77 17.68 12.99
C LEU A 66 -2.94 18.25 14.41
N ALA A 67 -3.41 17.44 15.34
CA ALA A 67 -3.57 17.86 16.74
C ALA A 67 -2.23 18.16 17.41
N THR A 68 -1.21 17.32 17.18
CA THR A 68 0.14 17.50 17.75
C THR A 68 0.89 18.68 17.13
N LEU A 69 0.67 19.00 15.84
CA LEU A 69 1.39 20.05 15.12
C LEU A 69 1.15 21.46 15.69
N SER A 70 0.00 21.68 16.33
CA SER A 70 -0.38 22.97 16.94
C SER A 70 0.68 23.52 17.92
N LEU A 71 1.25 22.64 18.75
CA LEU A 71 2.37 22.94 19.66
C LEU A 71 3.69 22.36 19.13
N GLY A 72 3.64 21.27 18.38
CA GLY A 72 4.80 20.60 17.79
C GLY A 72 5.60 21.52 16.86
N ASN A 73 4.92 22.36 16.06
CA ASN A 73 5.57 23.34 15.19
C ASN A 73 6.42 24.34 15.99
N GLU A 74 6.00 24.72 17.19
CA GLU A 74 6.74 25.66 18.04
C GLU A 74 8.02 25.04 18.61
N PHE A 75 7.99 23.73 18.88
CA PHE A 75 9.19 22.97 19.24
C PHE A 75 10.10 22.78 18.02
N HIS A 76 9.54 22.38 16.88
CA HIS A 76 10.27 22.13 15.65
C HIS A 76 11.01 23.38 15.14
N HIS A 77 10.35 24.53 15.16
CA HIS A 77 10.93 25.81 14.74
C HIS A 77 11.62 26.58 15.88
N ARG A 78 11.66 26.03 17.09
CA ARG A 78 12.26 26.65 18.28
C ARG A 78 11.67 28.02 18.62
N THR A 79 10.39 28.22 18.30
CA THR A 79 9.67 29.48 18.53
C THR A 79 8.88 29.48 19.84
N LEU A 80 8.83 28.37 20.57
CA LEU A 80 8.08 28.27 21.82
C LEU A 80 8.54 29.30 22.87
N GLN A 81 9.84 29.56 22.99
CA GLN A 81 10.35 30.57 23.93
C GLN A 81 9.89 31.97 23.53
N LEU A 82 9.95 32.30 22.24
CA LEU A 82 9.45 33.56 21.70
C LEU A 82 7.95 33.70 21.90
N LEU A 83 7.19 32.62 21.71
CA LEU A 83 5.74 32.59 21.92
C LEU A 83 5.39 32.86 23.39
N LEU A 84 6.13 32.25 24.32
CA LEU A 84 5.89 32.40 25.76
C LEU A 84 6.40 33.73 26.34
N SER A 85 7.28 34.45 25.64
CA SER A 85 7.74 35.79 26.03
C SER A 85 6.84 36.92 25.55
N GLN A 86 5.86 36.63 24.68
CA GLN A 86 4.92 37.65 24.22
C GLN A 86 4.05 38.16 25.39
N PRO A 87 3.62 39.44 25.38
CA PRO A 87 2.76 40.02 26.41
C PRO A 87 1.30 39.56 26.23
N VAL A 88 1.09 38.26 26.15
CA VAL A 88 -0.19 37.61 25.87
C VAL A 88 -0.37 36.50 26.88
N SER A 89 -1.57 36.38 27.43
CA SER A 89 -1.82 35.34 28.42
C SER A 89 -1.62 33.95 27.79
N ARG A 90 -0.98 33.03 28.53
CA ARG A 90 -0.78 31.64 28.05
C ARG A 90 -2.11 30.94 27.72
N MET A 91 -3.19 31.33 28.38
CA MET A 91 -4.54 30.79 28.15
C MET A 91 -5.16 31.29 26.85
N GLU A 92 -4.89 32.54 26.48
CA GLU A 92 -5.30 33.07 25.18
C GLU A 92 -4.55 32.35 24.05
N ILE A 93 -3.23 32.18 24.18
CA ILE A 93 -2.41 31.40 23.24
C ILE A 93 -2.93 29.96 23.11
N TRP A 94 -3.25 29.32 24.24
CA TRP A 94 -3.82 27.96 24.26
C TRP A 94 -5.14 27.89 23.51
N SER A 95 -6.07 28.80 23.79
CA SER A 95 -7.40 28.80 23.16
C SER A 95 -7.33 29.09 21.66
N GLU A 96 -6.47 30.03 21.23
CA GLU A 96 -6.25 30.31 19.80
C GLU A 96 -5.73 29.09 19.04
N LYS A 97 -4.70 28.42 19.56
CA LYS A 97 -4.15 27.20 18.95
C LYS A 97 -5.16 26.06 18.93
N LEU A 98 -5.92 25.88 20.02
CA LEU A 98 -6.91 24.82 20.12
C LEU A 98 -8.07 25.03 19.13
N ILE A 99 -8.55 26.26 18.95
CA ILE A 99 -9.62 26.57 17.99
C ILE A 99 -9.22 26.17 16.56
N VAL A 100 -8.04 26.59 16.10
CA VAL A 100 -7.55 26.26 14.75
C VAL A 100 -7.39 24.75 14.59
N THR A 101 -6.89 24.09 15.63
CA THR A 101 -6.71 22.63 15.65
C THR A 101 -8.04 21.88 15.55
N ILE A 102 -9.04 22.29 16.34
CA ILE A 102 -10.38 21.68 16.32
C ILE A 102 -11.01 21.83 14.94
N VAL A 103 -10.94 23.03 14.33
CA VAL A 103 -11.51 23.27 13.00
C VAL A 103 -10.85 22.37 11.95
N ALA A 104 -9.51 22.31 11.93
CA ALA A 104 -8.77 21.48 10.98
C ALA A 104 -9.12 19.99 11.13
N VAL A 105 -9.15 19.49 12.38
CA VAL A 105 -9.44 18.09 12.66
C VAL A 105 -10.89 17.72 12.36
N LEU A 106 -11.86 18.54 12.76
CA LEU A 106 -13.28 18.27 12.46
C LEU A 106 -13.54 18.24 10.95
N ALA A 107 -12.96 19.18 10.20
CA ALA A 107 -13.06 19.17 8.75
C ALA A 107 -12.46 17.89 8.12
N ALA A 108 -11.31 17.43 8.61
CA ALA A 108 -10.72 16.17 8.18
C ALA A 108 -11.60 14.96 8.51
N ALA A 109 -12.09 14.87 9.75
CA ALA A 109 -12.94 13.78 10.20
C ALA A 109 -14.25 13.69 9.39
N LEU A 110 -14.83 14.82 8.99
CA LEU A 110 -16.02 14.85 8.14
C LEU A 110 -15.76 14.25 6.74
N VAL A 111 -14.62 14.55 6.13
CA VAL A 111 -14.25 13.96 4.82
C VAL A 111 -14.08 12.45 4.94
N PHE A 112 -13.44 11.96 6.01
CA PHE A 112 -13.33 10.52 6.27
C PHE A 112 -14.68 9.85 6.48
N ARG A 113 -15.56 10.48 7.26
CA ARG A 113 -16.94 10.00 7.47
C ARG A 113 -17.69 9.86 6.16
N TYR A 114 -17.61 10.87 5.29
CA TYR A 114 -18.29 10.84 3.99
C TYR A 114 -17.64 9.79 3.06
N GLY A 115 -16.31 9.73 3.00
CA GLY A 115 -15.56 8.78 2.17
C GLY A 115 -15.79 7.31 2.50
N GLN A 116 -16.15 6.98 3.74
CA GLN A 116 -16.37 5.60 4.16
C GLN A 116 -17.84 5.21 4.28
N GLN A 117 -18.78 6.12 4.03
CA GLN A 117 -20.22 5.87 4.13
C GLN A 117 -20.69 4.72 3.20
N SER A 118 -20.01 4.50 2.08
CA SER A 118 -20.39 3.53 1.04
C SER A 118 -19.84 2.12 1.26
N THR A 119 -18.76 1.97 2.03
CA THR A 119 -18.03 0.70 2.16
C THR A 119 -18.39 -0.05 3.45
N PHE A 120 -18.82 0.67 4.49
CA PHE A 120 -19.15 0.08 5.79
C PHE A 120 -20.59 0.35 6.29
N PRO A 121 -21.67 0.08 5.51
CA PRO A 121 -23.01 -0.01 6.08
C PRO A 121 -23.17 -1.10 7.15
N GLN A 122 -22.19 -2.02 7.30
CA GLN A 122 -22.37 -3.26 8.04
C GLN A 122 -22.03 -3.18 9.54
N ASP A 123 -21.19 -2.25 10.03
CA ASP A 123 -20.81 -2.19 11.46
C ASP A 123 -20.81 -0.76 12.05
N PRO A 124 -21.95 -0.26 12.60
CA PRO A 124 -22.04 1.06 13.24
C PRO A 124 -21.16 1.19 14.50
N GLU A 125 -20.77 0.09 15.13
CA GLU A 125 -19.93 0.09 16.33
C GLU A 125 -18.50 0.54 16.06
N LEU A 126 -17.92 0.13 14.93
CA LEU A 126 -16.57 0.51 14.52
C LEU A 126 -16.41 2.04 14.42
N TRP A 127 -17.47 2.73 13.97
CA TRP A 127 -17.51 4.19 13.87
C TRP A 127 -17.53 4.88 15.22
N VAL A 128 -18.31 4.36 16.17
CA VAL A 128 -18.39 4.91 17.52
C VAL A 128 -17.03 4.74 18.21
N VAL A 129 -16.39 3.58 18.04
CA VAL A 129 -15.04 3.32 18.56
C VAL A 129 -14.01 4.21 17.90
N GLY A 130 -13.98 4.28 16.56
CA GLY A 130 -13.08 5.15 15.82
C GLY A 130 -13.23 6.63 16.23
N GLY A 131 -14.46 7.12 16.33
CA GLY A 131 -14.76 8.47 16.79
C GLY A 131 -14.30 8.74 18.22
N ALA A 132 -14.56 7.80 19.14
CA ALA A 132 -14.12 7.89 20.53
C ALA A 132 -12.58 7.91 20.65
N LEU A 133 -11.88 7.07 19.89
CA LEU A 133 -10.41 7.05 19.85
C LEU A 133 -9.84 8.35 19.31
N ILE A 134 -10.43 8.90 18.24
CA ILE A 134 -10.00 10.19 17.69
C ILE A 134 -10.21 11.32 18.70
N ILE A 135 -11.35 11.36 19.40
CA ILE A 135 -11.59 12.35 20.48
C ILE A 135 -10.53 12.21 21.58
N ALA A 136 -10.22 10.99 22.02
CA ALA A 136 -9.18 10.72 23.01
C ALA A 136 -7.78 11.17 22.52
N MET A 137 -7.46 10.92 21.25
CA MET A 137 -6.19 11.32 20.64
C MET A 137 -6.06 12.83 20.52
N ILE A 138 -7.10 13.54 20.08
CA ILE A 138 -7.07 15.00 19.92
C ILE A 138 -6.92 15.68 21.28
N SER A 139 -7.70 15.23 22.27
CA SER A 139 -7.71 15.81 23.62
C SER A 139 -6.38 15.63 24.35
N SER A 140 -5.69 14.50 24.13
CA SER A 140 -4.40 14.22 24.77
C SER A 140 -3.16 14.64 23.97
N ALA A 141 -3.31 14.97 22.68
CA ALA A 141 -2.21 15.41 21.81
C ALA A 141 -1.41 16.58 22.40
N THR A 142 -2.07 17.62 22.91
CA THR A 142 -1.39 18.82 23.43
C THR A 142 -0.55 18.51 24.67
N PHE A 143 -1.11 17.73 25.61
CA PHE A 143 -0.42 17.29 26.80
C PHE A 143 0.82 16.46 26.46
N TRP A 144 0.65 15.42 25.64
CA TRP A 144 1.76 14.54 25.26
C TRP A 144 2.83 15.26 24.44
N THR A 145 2.46 16.22 23.59
CA THR A 145 3.43 17.04 22.86
C THR A 145 4.26 17.92 23.80
N LEU A 146 3.66 18.49 24.85
CA LEU A 146 4.38 19.27 25.86
C LEU A 146 5.29 18.41 26.72
N VAL A 147 4.83 17.21 27.11
CA VAL A 147 5.63 16.24 27.88
C VAL A 147 6.82 15.76 27.04
N ALA A 148 6.58 15.39 25.79
CA ALA A 148 7.61 14.92 24.87
C ALA A 148 8.57 16.03 24.41
N ARG A 149 8.11 17.28 24.46
CA ARG A 149 8.78 18.47 23.90
C ARG A 149 9.08 18.39 22.40
N SER A 150 8.40 17.51 21.69
CA SER A 150 8.56 17.29 20.24
C SER A 150 7.26 16.83 19.61
N THR A 151 7.05 17.14 18.32
CA THR A 151 5.88 16.65 17.55
C THR A 151 5.83 15.13 17.52
N MET A 152 6.96 14.48 17.20
CA MET A 152 7.01 13.03 17.01
C MET A 152 6.86 12.26 18.31
N GLY A 153 7.49 12.74 19.39
CA GLY A 153 7.28 12.13 20.70
C GLY A 153 5.87 12.36 21.22
N GLY A 154 5.28 13.54 20.95
CA GLY A 154 3.88 13.82 21.23
C GLY A 154 2.95 12.84 20.52
N LEU A 155 3.13 12.66 19.21
CA LEU A 155 2.35 11.72 18.41
C LEU A 155 2.49 10.27 18.89
N ALA A 156 3.69 9.83 19.22
CA ALA A 156 3.93 8.46 19.66
C ALA A 156 3.36 8.16 21.05
N LEU A 157 3.56 9.07 22.02
CA LEU A 157 2.95 8.94 23.35
C LEU A 157 1.42 9.02 23.26
N ASN A 158 0.90 9.86 22.38
CA ASN A 158 -0.54 9.94 22.11
C ASN A 158 -1.08 8.60 21.58
N ALA A 159 -0.41 8.01 20.59
CA ALA A 159 -0.79 6.71 20.04
C ALA A 159 -0.78 5.61 21.09
N VAL A 160 0.25 5.56 21.96
CA VAL A 160 0.30 4.60 23.08
C VAL A 160 -0.83 4.88 24.07
N SER A 161 -1.09 6.13 24.43
CA SER A 161 -2.16 6.51 25.36
C SER A 161 -3.55 6.13 24.86
N CYS A 162 -3.75 6.05 23.54
CA CYS A 162 -4.98 5.58 22.92
C CYS A 162 -5.35 4.14 23.28
N SER A 163 -4.36 3.32 23.67
CA SER A 163 -4.62 1.94 24.09
C SER A 163 -5.44 1.88 25.38
N ILE A 164 -5.47 2.93 26.22
CA ILE A 164 -6.20 2.96 27.49
C ILE A 164 -7.73 2.94 27.29
N PRO A 165 -8.36 3.92 26.59
CA PRO A 165 -9.79 3.86 26.31
C PRO A 165 -10.16 2.65 25.45
N LEU A 166 -9.22 2.14 24.64
CA LEU A 166 -9.38 0.96 23.83
C LEU A 166 -9.48 -0.34 24.65
N VAL A 167 -8.59 -0.52 25.64
CA VAL A 167 -8.63 -1.63 26.59
C VAL A 167 -9.94 -1.63 27.39
N TRP A 168 -10.45 -0.43 27.75
CA TRP A 168 -11.74 -0.30 28.42
C TRP A 168 -12.92 -0.73 27.55
N HIS A 169 -12.97 -0.25 26.30
CA HIS A 169 -14.02 -0.66 25.35
C HIS A 169 -14.02 -2.17 25.11
N LEU A 170 -12.83 -2.77 25.05
CA LEU A 170 -12.65 -4.19 24.80
C LEU A 170 -13.10 -5.10 25.95
N ARG A 171 -12.80 -4.73 27.21
CA ARG A 171 -13.27 -5.48 28.40
C ARG A 171 -14.81 -5.61 28.44
N ARG A 172 -15.51 -4.74 27.71
CA ARG A 172 -16.96 -4.71 27.63
C ARG A 172 -17.56 -5.87 26.83
N GLU A 173 -16.83 -6.58 25.97
CA GLU A 173 -17.39 -7.68 25.15
C GLU A 173 -17.97 -8.83 25.99
N GLY A 174 -17.58 -8.98 27.27
CA GLY A 174 -18.20 -9.91 28.21
C GLY A 174 -19.41 -9.37 28.98
N ILE A 175 -19.83 -8.13 28.73
CA ILE A 175 -20.90 -7.43 29.43
C ILE A 175 -22.03 -7.19 28.44
N ALA A 176 -23.26 -7.59 28.81
CA ALA A 176 -24.43 -7.40 27.96
C ALA A 176 -24.54 -5.95 27.43
N GLU A 177 -24.80 -5.86 26.13
CA GLU A 177 -25.02 -4.63 25.36
C GLU A 177 -26.27 -3.88 25.85
N THR A 178 -26.19 -3.23 27.00
CA THR A 178 -27.26 -2.38 27.54
C THR A 178 -26.99 -0.91 27.24
N MET A 179 -28.06 -0.10 27.19
CA MET A 179 -27.98 1.36 27.09
C MET A 179 -27.09 1.98 28.17
N THR A 180 -27.09 1.39 29.37
CA THR A 180 -26.22 1.82 30.48
C THR A 180 -24.74 1.67 30.15
N THR A 181 -24.33 0.55 29.56
CA THR A 181 -22.92 0.29 29.23
C THR A 181 -22.42 1.19 28.09
N ARG A 182 -23.28 1.56 27.12
CA ARG A 182 -22.96 2.57 26.10
C ARG A 182 -22.76 3.96 26.72
N SER A 183 -23.67 4.39 27.60
CA SER A 183 -23.57 5.67 28.30
C SER A 183 -22.32 5.76 29.18
N VAL A 184 -21.97 4.69 29.90
CA VAL A 184 -20.75 4.62 30.72
C VAL A 184 -19.50 4.73 29.85
N ALA A 185 -19.45 4.07 28.69
CA ALA A 185 -18.31 4.15 27.78
C ALA A 185 -18.14 5.58 27.22
N VAL A 186 -19.23 6.21 26.77
CA VAL A 186 -19.21 7.61 26.32
C VAL A 186 -18.76 8.54 27.43
N PHE A 187 -19.29 8.37 28.65
CA PHE A 187 -18.89 9.16 29.81
C PHE A 187 -17.41 8.99 30.15
N ALA A 188 -16.87 7.76 30.11
CA ALA A 188 -15.46 7.49 30.36
C ALA A 188 -14.55 8.18 29.32
N VAL A 189 -14.90 8.10 28.03
CA VAL A 189 -14.15 8.77 26.95
C VAL A 189 -14.19 10.30 27.10
N LEU A 190 -15.36 10.87 27.38
CA LEU A 190 -15.50 12.31 27.61
C LEU A 190 -14.77 12.78 28.87
N SER A 191 -14.79 11.98 29.93
CA SER A 191 -14.05 12.25 31.18
C SER A 191 -12.54 12.22 30.94
N TYR A 192 -12.04 11.21 30.23
CA TYR A 192 -10.65 11.13 29.81
C TYR A 192 -10.25 12.35 28.97
N ALA A 193 -11.07 12.72 27.97
CA ALA A 193 -10.82 13.87 27.13
C ALA A 193 -10.79 15.18 27.93
N GLY A 194 -11.73 15.36 28.86
CA GLY A 194 -11.77 16.52 29.76
C GLY A 194 -10.53 16.61 30.66
N VAL A 195 -10.12 15.49 31.27
CA VAL A 195 -8.90 15.41 32.08
C VAL A 195 -7.67 15.73 31.26
N MET A 196 -7.55 15.17 30.05
CA MET A 196 -6.40 15.38 29.18
C MET A 196 -6.30 16.82 28.66
N LEU A 197 -7.42 17.46 28.31
CA LEU A 197 -7.46 18.88 27.97
C LEU A 197 -7.07 19.76 29.16
N TRP A 198 -7.56 19.43 30.36
CA TRP A 198 -7.18 20.11 31.59
C TRP A 198 -5.70 19.97 31.91
N LEU A 199 -5.14 18.75 31.77
CA LEU A 199 -3.72 18.48 31.94
C LEU A 199 -2.89 19.23 30.90
N GLY A 200 -3.28 19.25 29.63
CA GLY A 200 -2.61 20.01 28.57
C GLY A 200 -2.60 21.51 28.85
N ARG A 201 -3.74 22.06 29.29
CA ARG A 201 -3.87 23.45 29.73
C ARG A 201 -2.94 23.77 30.90
N ARG A 202 -2.94 22.91 31.94
CA ARG A 202 -2.10 23.08 33.14
C ARG A 202 -0.62 22.93 32.83
N ALA A 203 -0.26 21.99 31.95
CA ALA A 203 1.11 21.77 31.49
C ALA A 203 1.64 23.01 30.76
N LEU A 204 0.87 23.59 29.84
CA LEU A 204 1.27 24.81 29.14
C LEU A 204 1.38 26.01 30.09
N ALA A 205 0.41 26.15 31.01
CA ALA A 205 0.42 27.22 32.00
C ALA A 205 1.71 27.21 32.84
N ARG A 206 2.19 26.01 33.21
CA ARG A 206 3.38 25.81 34.05
C ARG A 206 4.66 25.57 33.23
N PHE A 207 4.57 25.57 31.90
CA PHE A 207 5.70 25.21 31.07
C PHE A 207 6.84 26.23 31.27
N GLN A 208 8.02 25.70 31.60
CA GLN A 208 9.24 26.47 31.75
C GLN A 208 10.25 25.96 30.72
N VAL A 209 10.70 26.86 29.86
CA VAL A 209 11.78 26.60 28.92
C VAL A 209 13.07 26.59 29.73
N THR A 210 13.47 25.40 30.17
CA THR A 210 14.63 25.15 31.06
C THR A 210 15.95 24.99 30.29
N GLY A 211 16.01 25.51 29.05
CA GLY A 211 16.64 24.84 27.92
C GLY A 211 18.16 24.65 27.89
N GLY A 212 18.56 23.78 26.96
CA GLY A 212 19.80 23.84 26.18
C GLY A 212 19.49 23.60 24.70
N LEU A 213 20.19 24.30 23.79
CA LEU A 213 19.98 24.40 22.33
C LEU A 213 19.92 23.08 21.51
N ALA A 214 20.16 21.91 22.12
CA ALA A 214 20.33 20.65 21.38
C ALA A 214 19.92 19.34 22.11
N GLY A 215 19.38 19.36 23.34
CA GLY A 215 19.39 18.14 24.18
C GLY A 215 18.12 17.70 24.92
N ASP A 216 17.05 18.49 24.87
CA ASP A 216 15.97 18.39 25.88
C ASP A 216 14.68 17.70 25.41
N ASP A 217 14.65 17.15 24.20
CA ASP A 217 13.55 16.28 23.75
C ASP A 217 13.50 15.05 24.65
N LEU A 218 12.32 14.68 25.19
CA LEU A 218 12.21 13.56 26.13
C LEU A 218 12.68 12.22 25.53
N LEU A 219 12.58 12.08 24.20
CA LEU A 219 13.10 10.92 23.45
C LEU A 219 14.61 11.00 23.17
N MET A 220 15.23 12.16 23.34
CA MET A 220 16.68 12.39 23.23
C MET A 220 17.36 12.61 24.59
N ALA A 221 16.58 12.85 25.66
CA ALA A 221 17.04 13.23 26.99
C ALA A 221 17.89 12.12 27.66
N GLY A 222 19.19 12.15 27.38
CA GLY A 222 20.28 11.66 28.20
C GLY A 222 20.42 10.13 28.42
N PRO A 223 21.57 9.69 28.93
CA PRO A 223 21.88 8.28 29.25
C PRO A 223 21.04 7.67 30.38
N LYS A 224 20.16 8.44 31.04
CA LYS A 224 19.36 7.97 32.18
C LYS A 224 18.29 6.93 31.81
N MET A 225 17.79 6.96 30.58
CA MET A 225 16.75 6.01 30.11
C MET A 225 17.33 4.76 29.39
N MET A 226 18.65 4.67 29.19
CA MET A 226 19.27 3.52 28.54
C MET A 226 20.08 2.73 29.57
N PRO A 227 20.05 1.37 29.55
CA PRO A 227 20.96 0.57 30.35
C PRO A 227 22.40 1.00 30.08
N ARG A 228 23.21 1.16 31.14
CA ARG A 228 24.61 1.65 31.03
C ARG A 228 25.42 0.90 29.98
N ALA A 229 25.25 -0.43 29.91
CA ALA A 229 25.92 -1.28 28.92
C ALA A 229 25.62 -0.87 27.46
N VAL A 230 24.36 -0.55 27.13
CA VAL A 230 23.97 -0.13 25.78
C VAL A 230 24.48 1.28 25.48
N ALA A 231 24.43 2.17 26.48
CA ALA A 231 24.96 3.52 26.37
C ALA A 231 26.48 3.52 26.11
N GLU A 232 27.23 2.65 26.80
CA GLU A 232 28.67 2.44 26.63
C GLU A 232 29.02 1.79 25.28
N TRP A 233 28.23 0.82 24.83
CA TRP A 233 28.41 0.17 23.52
C TRP A 233 28.24 1.16 22.37
N LEU A 234 27.23 2.03 22.45
CA LEU A 234 26.99 3.06 21.45
C LEU A 234 27.96 4.26 21.56
N ARG A 235 28.85 4.30 22.56
CA ARG A 235 29.78 5.42 22.75
C ARG A 235 30.79 5.47 21.61
N CYS A 236 30.97 6.65 21.03
CA CYS A 236 32.03 6.87 20.04
C CYS A 236 33.40 6.62 20.69
N ARG A 237 34.26 5.86 20.00
CA ARG A 237 35.63 5.52 20.44
C ARG A 237 36.62 5.87 19.34
N SER A 238 37.85 6.25 19.66
CA SER A 238 38.84 6.72 18.69
C SER A 238 39.25 5.70 17.60
N THR A 239 38.91 4.43 17.76
CA THR A 239 39.48 3.32 16.97
C THR A 239 38.93 3.17 15.55
N SER A 240 37.78 3.75 15.20
CA SER A 240 37.25 3.66 13.82
C SER A 240 36.21 4.77 13.50
N PRO A 241 36.48 5.66 12.52
CA PRO A 241 35.51 6.65 12.04
C PRO A 241 34.19 6.04 11.53
N LEU A 242 34.24 4.89 10.86
CA LEU A 242 33.07 4.25 10.25
C LEU A 242 32.13 3.67 11.30
N LEU A 243 32.65 2.88 12.24
CA LEU A 243 31.88 2.38 13.38
C LEU A 243 31.31 3.50 14.25
N ASN A 244 32.04 4.60 14.44
CA ASN A 244 31.50 5.75 15.16
C ASN A 244 30.33 6.39 14.42
N LEU A 245 30.39 6.47 13.10
CA LEU A 245 29.27 6.96 12.31
C LEU A 245 28.06 6.02 12.46
N ILE A 246 28.23 4.70 12.35
CA ILE A 246 27.15 3.73 12.57
C ILE A 246 26.54 3.88 13.97
N ARG A 247 27.37 3.94 15.02
CA ARG A 247 26.91 4.13 16.40
C ARG A 247 26.15 5.45 16.58
N LYS A 248 26.64 6.52 15.95
CA LYS A 248 25.98 7.83 15.94
C LYS A 248 24.61 7.75 15.27
N GLU A 249 24.50 7.13 14.10
CA GLU A 249 23.21 6.97 13.40
C GLU A 249 22.23 6.10 14.19
N LEU A 250 22.67 5.00 14.81
CA LEU A 250 21.83 4.18 15.69
C LEU A 250 21.34 4.95 16.92
N ARG A 251 22.17 5.84 17.48
CA ARG A 251 21.78 6.76 18.56
C ARG A 251 20.78 7.81 18.10
N LEU A 252 20.90 8.32 16.88
CA LEU A 252 19.95 9.29 16.33
C LEU A 252 18.55 8.68 16.19
N LEU A 253 18.46 7.39 15.86
CA LEU A 253 17.21 6.64 15.77
C LEU A 253 16.64 6.19 17.14
N ARG A 254 17.24 6.62 18.26
CA ARG A 254 16.77 6.31 19.63
C ARG A 254 15.27 6.55 19.85
N PRO A 255 14.66 7.64 19.36
CA PRO A 255 13.22 7.84 19.47
C PRO A 255 12.43 6.67 18.87
N VAL A 256 12.83 6.16 17.71
CA VAL A 256 12.17 5.01 17.06
C VAL A 256 12.28 3.76 17.92
N TRP A 257 13.47 3.46 18.45
CA TRP A 257 13.68 2.34 19.37
C TRP A 257 12.79 2.43 20.63
N LEU A 258 12.70 3.61 21.23
CA LEU A 258 11.86 3.84 22.41
C LEU A 258 10.37 3.70 22.10
N ILE A 259 9.92 4.24 20.97
CA ILE A 259 8.52 4.12 20.53
C ILE A 259 8.16 2.65 20.30
N SER A 260 9.03 1.89 19.63
CA SER A 260 8.83 0.45 19.43
C SER A 260 8.80 -0.31 20.75
N LEU A 261 9.68 0.02 21.70
CA LEU A 261 9.68 -0.60 23.02
C LEU A 261 8.38 -0.27 23.80
N LEU A 262 7.89 0.96 23.73
CA LEU A 262 6.63 1.38 24.34
C LEU A 262 5.41 0.71 23.70
N ALA A 263 5.51 0.32 22.42
CA ALA A 263 4.46 -0.45 21.77
C ALA A 263 4.40 -1.89 22.31
N VAL A 264 5.52 -2.51 22.70
CA VAL A 264 5.56 -3.92 23.15
C VAL A 264 4.58 -4.22 24.30
N PRO A 265 4.52 -3.45 25.41
CA PRO A 265 3.50 -3.66 26.45
C PRO A 265 2.08 -3.55 25.93
N ALA A 266 1.80 -2.55 25.08
CA ALA A 266 0.46 -2.41 24.48
C ALA A 266 0.09 -3.64 23.65
N TRP A 267 1.07 -4.23 22.96
CA TRP A 267 0.91 -5.47 22.20
C TRP A 267 0.72 -6.71 23.08
N ILE A 268 1.50 -6.87 24.15
CA ILE A 268 1.40 -8.00 25.09
C ILE A 268 0.07 -7.94 25.86
N CYS A 269 -0.42 -6.75 26.18
CA CYS A 269 -1.71 -6.58 26.85
C CYS A 269 -2.90 -7.09 26.01
N LEU A 270 -2.82 -7.07 24.67
CA LEU A 270 -3.92 -7.53 23.81
C LEU A 270 -4.29 -9.01 24.04
N PRO A 271 -3.36 -9.98 23.90
CA PRO A 271 -3.68 -11.39 24.13
C PRO A 271 -3.87 -11.73 25.62
N VAL A 272 -3.15 -11.08 26.55
CA VAL A 272 -3.36 -11.27 28.00
C VAL A 272 -4.81 -10.95 28.40
N LEU A 273 -5.42 -9.98 27.73
CA LEU A 273 -6.80 -9.60 27.97
C LEU A 273 -7.81 -10.45 27.15
N GLY A 274 -7.36 -11.48 26.45
CA GLY A 274 -8.19 -12.42 25.70
C GLY A 274 -8.57 -11.99 24.28
N PHE A 275 -7.92 -10.95 23.75
CA PHE A 275 -8.23 -10.40 22.42
C PHE A 275 -7.27 -10.93 21.36
N THR A 276 -7.69 -11.99 20.68
CA THR A 276 -6.97 -12.59 19.55
C THR A 276 -7.48 -12.03 18.21
N VAL A 277 -6.63 -11.97 17.18
CA VAL A 277 -7.01 -11.54 15.81
C VAL A 277 -8.08 -12.46 15.21
N GLU A 278 -8.18 -13.68 15.71
CA GLU A 278 -9.12 -14.71 15.23
C GLU A 278 -10.59 -14.40 15.50
N ARG A 279 -10.88 -13.53 16.49
CA ARG A 279 -12.22 -12.95 16.67
C ARG A 279 -12.53 -11.79 15.72
N GLY A 280 -11.67 -11.53 14.74
CA GLY A 280 -11.82 -10.40 13.82
C GLY A 280 -11.68 -9.05 14.53
N SER A 281 -10.99 -8.99 15.67
CA SER A 281 -10.86 -7.74 16.42
C SER A 281 -10.15 -6.71 15.54
N ALA A 282 -10.91 -5.71 15.08
CA ALA A 282 -10.43 -4.62 14.24
C ALA A 282 -9.23 -3.87 14.86
N LEU A 283 -8.94 -4.15 16.14
CA LEU A 283 -8.03 -3.48 17.05
C LEU A 283 -6.60 -4.00 17.01
N ALA A 284 -6.40 -5.31 16.89
CA ALA A 284 -5.07 -5.86 16.62
C ALA A 284 -4.59 -5.45 15.22
N VAL A 285 -5.53 -5.42 14.26
CA VAL A 285 -5.30 -4.84 12.93
C VAL A 285 -5.04 -3.33 13.03
N LEU A 286 -5.79 -2.61 13.88
CA LEU A 286 -5.65 -1.16 14.07
C LEU A 286 -4.23 -0.78 14.54
N MET A 287 -3.75 -1.49 15.56
CA MET A 287 -2.45 -1.26 16.17
C MET A 287 -1.33 -1.66 15.22
N LEU A 288 -1.46 -2.79 14.50
CA LEU A 288 -0.51 -3.20 13.46
C LEU A 288 -0.43 -2.19 12.33
N ALA A 289 -1.59 -1.76 11.83
CA ALA A 289 -1.70 -0.88 10.67
C ALA A 289 -1.36 0.59 10.99
N ALA A 290 -1.50 1.05 12.24
CA ALA A 290 -1.15 2.43 12.61
C ALA A 290 0.30 2.57 13.07
N PHE A 291 0.78 1.72 13.98
CA PHE A 291 2.11 1.86 14.56
C PHE A 291 3.22 1.47 13.60
N THR A 292 2.99 0.42 12.80
CA THR A 292 4.05 -0.09 11.93
C THR A 292 4.44 0.90 10.85
N PRO A 293 3.48 1.49 10.10
CA PRO A 293 3.83 2.50 9.11
C PRO A 293 4.41 3.76 9.75
N LEU A 294 3.91 4.17 10.93
CA LEU A 294 4.49 5.29 11.68
C LEU A 294 5.98 5.04 12.01
N ILE A 295 6.31 3.87 12.56
CA ILE A 295 7.68 3.47 12.88
C ILE A 295 8.53 3.41 11.60
N ALA A 296 8.01 2.83 10.52
CA ALA A 296 8.72 2.74 9.24
C ALA A 296 9.01 4.12 8.64
N VAL A 297 8.05 5.05 8.71
CA VAL A 297 8.20 6.44 8.25
C VAL A 297 9.20 7.21 9.12
N LEU A 298 9.11 7.09 10.44
CA LEU A 298 10.06 7.72 11.36
C LEU A 298 11.49 7.19 11.16
N ALA A 299 11.66 5.87 10.99
CA ALA A 299 12.96 5.26 10.72
C ALA A 299 13.64 5.86 9.47
N GLY A 300 12.87 6.04 8.39
CA GLY A 300 13.35 6.68 7.17
C GLY A 300 13.64 8.18 7.34
N THR A 301 12.69 8.93 7.91
CA THR A 301 12.74 10.40 7.95
C THR A 301 13.73 10.95 8.97
N MET A 302 13.85 10.34 10.15
CA MET A 302 14.73 10.83 11.22
C MET A 302 16.22 10.69 10.90
N SER A 303 16.59 9.76 10.02
CA SER A 303 17.98 9.54 9.59
C SER A 303 18.67 10.79 9.02
N LEU A 304 17.90 11.74 8.48
CA LEU A 304 18.41 12.96 7.87
C LEU A 304 17.61 14.21 8.27
N GLY A 305 16.32 14.06 8.61
CA GLY A 305 15.43 15.17 8.92
C GLY A 305 15.94 16.02 10.09
N GLU A 306 16.41 15.39 11.17
CA GLU A 306 16.93 16.10 12.34
C GLU A 306 18.23 16.85 12.04
N GLU A 307 19.13 16.25 11.25
CA GLU A 307 20.39 16.88 10.86
C GLU A 307 20.19 18.09 9.94
N ARG A 308 19.17 18.04 9.10
CA ARG A 308 18.79 19.16 8.23
C ARG A 308 18.08 20.26 9.01
N THR A 309 17.16 19.90 9.91
CA THR A 309 16.47 20.87 10.77
C THR A 309 17.46 21.61 11.67
N SER A 310 18.45 20.90 12.20
CA SER A 310 19.50 21.47 13.05
C SER A 310 20.60 22.22 12.28
N GLY A 311 20.63 22.11 10.95
CA GLY A 311 21.69 22.68 10.11
C GLY A 311 23.04 21.95 10.21
N THR A 312 23.10 20.81 10.90
CA THR A 312 24.34 20.03 11.10
C THR A 312 24.73 19.18 9.89
N HIS A 313 23.81 18.97 8.94
CA HIS A 313 24.07 18.19 7.73
C HIS A 313 25.24 18.74 6.90
N SER A 314 25.35 20.06 6.74
CA SER A 314 26.47 20.68 6.02
C SER A 314 27.81 20.43 6.71
N TRP A 315 27.83 20.45 8.04
CA TRP A 315 29.00 20.11 8.84
C TRP A 315 29.34 18.62 8.79
N HIS A 316 28.35 17.73 8.69
CA HIS A 316 28.63 16.30 8.51
C HIS A 316 29.29 16.01 7.16
N LEU A 317 28.94 16.75 6.11
CA LEU A 317 29.56 16.61 4.81
C LEU A 317 31.04 17.05 4.77
N THR A 318 31.52 17.79 5.78
CA THR A 318 32.95 18.16 5.90
C THR A 318 33.79 17.12 6.65
N LEU A 319 33.17 16.10 7.25
CA LEU A 319 33.89 15.02 7.93
C LEU A 319 34.78 14.25 6.94
N PRO A 320 35.90 13.65 7.40
CA PRO A 320 36.85 12.89 6.58
C PRO A 320 36.31 11.49 6.17
N VAL A 321 35.01 11.40 5.87
CA VAL A 321 34.32 10.20 5.38
C VAL A 321 33.61 10.61 4.10
N PRO A 322 33.82 9.90 2.97
CA PRO A 322 33.23 10.30 1.71
C PRO A 322 31.69 10.29 1.78
N ALA A 323 31.06 11.30 1.19
CA ALA A 323 29.60 11.49 1.24
C ALA A 323 28.79 10.25 0.78
N ARG A 324 29.33 9.44 -0.15
CA ARG A 324 28.67 8.17 -0.57
C ARG A 324 28.57 7.17 0.58
N ARG A 325 29.62 7.06 1.41
CA ARG A 325 29.62 6.16 2.57
C ARG A 325 28.70 6.69 3.66
N GLN A 326 28.70 8.00 3.91
CA GLN A 326 27.76 8.62 4.87
C GLN A 326 26.31 8.36 4.47
N TRP A 327 25.97 8.59 3.20
CA TRP A 327 24.64 8.30 2.65
C TRP A 327 24.27 6.82 2.78
N LEU A 328 25.18 5.90 2.40
CA LEU A 328 24.93 4.47 2.47
C LEU A 328 24.69 4.02 3.92
N ILE A 329 25.51 4.49 4.86
CA ILE A 329 25.36 4.14 6.28
C ILE A 329 24.00 4.60 6.78
N LYS A 330 23.60 5.86 6.49
CA LYS A 330 22.29 6.40 6.89
C LYS A 330 21.13 5.61 6.28
N LEU A 331 21.21 5.29 4.99
CA LEU A 331 20.22 4.47 4.30
C LEU A 331 20.09 3.09 4.94
N VAL A 332 21.21 2.40 5.15
CA VAL A 332 21.24 1.06 5.74
C VAL A 332 20.72 1.10 7.17
N THR A 333 21.11 2.07 8.00
CA THR A 333 20.60 2.19 9.37
C THR A 333 19.11 2.51 9.40
N ALA A 334 18.61 3.36 8.51
CA ALA A 334 17.19 3.68 8.42
C ALA A 334 16.34 2.47 8.03
N VAL A 335 16.76 1.75 6.99
CA VAL A 335 16.09 0.53 6.52
C VAL A 335 16.20 -0.60 7.54
N PHE A 336 17.36 -0.75 8.19
CA PHE A 336 17.56 -1.74 9.25
C PHE A 336 16.66 -1.47 10.46
N THR A 337 16.60 -0.23 10.94
CA THR A 337 15.71 0.13 12.05
C THR A 337 14.24 -0.07 11.66
N GLY A 338 13.83 0.31 10.45
CA GLY A 338 12.49 0.00 9.95
C GLY A 338 12.20 -1.50 9.93
N LEU A 339 13.13 -2.30 9.38
CA LEU A 339 13.00 -3.75 9.32
C LEU A 339 12.88 -4.38 10.72
N VAL A 340 13.71 -3.97 11.67
CA VAL A 340 13.69 -4.53 13.03
C VAL A 340 12.45 -4.08 13.80
N CYS A 341 12.19 -2.78 13.84
CA CYS A 341 11.15 -2.18 14.68
C CYS A 341 9.74 -2.33 14.11
N ALA A 342 9.58 -2.22 12.79
CA ALA A 342 8.29 -2.28 12.10
C ALA A 342 8.05 -3.63 11.40
N GLY A 343 9.10 -4.34 10.99
CA GLY A 343 8.96 -5.67 10.37
C GLY A 343 9.00 -6.80 11.39
N LEU A 344 10.19 -7.07 11.91
CA LEU A 344 10.51 -8.25 12.71
C LEU A 344 9.87 -8.22 14.10
N LEU A 345 9.83 -7.07 14.77
CA LEU A 345 9.27 -6.97 16.12
C LEU A 345 7.77 -7.32 16.14
N PRO A 346 6.90 -6.75 15.28
CA PRO A 346 5.51 -7.18 15.20
C PRO A 346 5.36 -8.66 14.84
N ILE A 347 6.12 -9.18 13.86
CA ILE A 347 6.07 -10.61 13.50
C ILE A 347 6.47 -11.50 14.69
N SER A 348 7.52 -11.11 15.42
CA SER A 348 7.99 -11.85 16.60
C SER A 348 6.96 -11.84 17.71
N LEU A 349 6.28 -10.70 17.93
CA LEU A 349 5.19 -10.60 18.91
C LEU A 349 4.00 -11.48 18.51
N LEU A 350 3.62 -11.48 17.23
CA LEU A 350 2.55 -12.36 16.71
C LEU A 350 2.92 -13.85 16.83
N MET A 351 4.18 -14.21 16.59
CA MET A 351 4.68 -15.58 16.78
C MET A 351 4.74 -15.98 18.25
N ALA A 352 5.18 -15.08 19.13
CA ALA A 352 5.27 -15.31 20.57
C ALA A 352 3.88 -15.46 21.20
N ASP A 353 2.90 -14.69 20.73
CA ASP A 353 1.50 -14.79 21.17
C ASP A 353 0.94 -16.20 20.93
N ARG A 354 1.15 -16.74 19.72
CA ARG A 354 0.78 -18.14 19.39
C ARG A 354 1.41 -19.15 20.34
N PHE A 355 2.68 -18.95 20.69
CA PHE A 355 3.41 -19.88 21.56
C PHE A 355 2.95 -19.80 23.02
N ILE A 356 2.66 -18.59 23.53
CA ILE A 356 2.37 -18.34 24.95
C ILE A 356 0.89 -18.55 25.27
N PHE A 357 -0.02 -18.07 24.41
CA PHE A 357 -1.45 -18.04 24.69
C PHE A 357 -2.24 -19.13 23.94
N GLY A 358 -1.55 -19.98 23.15
CA GLY A 358 -2.18 -21.05 22.37
C GLY A 358 -3.17 -20.53 21.32
N SER A 359 -3.17 -19.23 21.05
CA SER A 359 -4.08 -18.56 20.14
C SER A 359 -3.70 -18.90 18.69
N THR A 360 -4.68 -19.26 17.87
CA THR A 360 -4.56 -19.36 16.41
C THR A 360 -4.60 -17.95 15.80
N LEU A 361 -3.77 -17.05 16.34
CA LEU A 361 -3.46 -15.79 15.66
C LEU A 361 -2.89 -16.16 14.30
N MET A 362 -3.71 -15.97 13.27
CA MET A 362 -3.41 -15.94 11.84
C MET A 362 -2.11 -16.70 11.55
N SER A 363 -2.18 -18.02 11.27
CA SER A 363 -1.00 -18.81 10.88
C SER A 363 -0.17 -17.91 9.96
N VAL A 364 0.99 -17.42 10.43
CA VAL A 364 1.72 -16.38 9.71
C VAL A 364 2.05 -17.00 8.38
N ASN A 365 1.21 -16.69 7.40
CA ASN A 365 1.38 -17.25 6.09
C ASN A 365 2.71 -16.66 5.66
N LEU A 366 3.68 -17.50 5.35
CA LEU A 366 5.01 -17.05 4.92
C LEU A 366 4.84 -16.00 3.81
N ASP A 367 3.79 -16.16 3.00
CA ASP A 367 3.42 -15.17 2.01
C ASP A 367 2.98 -13.81 2.57
N ALA A 368 2.12 -13.77 3.59
CA ALA A 368 1.67 -12.53 4.21
C ALA A 368 2.82 -11.82 4.95
N GLY A 369 3.63 -12.58 5.70
CA GLY A 369 4.81 -12.05 6.39
C GLY A 369 5.83 -11.44 5.42
N MET A 370 6.10 -12.10 4.29
CA MET A 370 7.01 -11.58 3.27
C MET A 370 6.47 -10.30 2.61
N THR A 371 5.17 -10.23 2.30
CA THR A 371 4.55 -9.02 1.76
C THR A 371 4.63 -7.86 2.76
N TRP A 372 4.42 -8.15 4.04
CA TRP A 372 4.55 -7.16 5.11
C TRP A 372 5.97 -6.60 5.22
N LEU A 373 6.97 -7.49 5.29
CA LEU A 373 8.38 -7.10 5.34
C LEU A 373 8.78 -6.26 4.12
N LEU A 374 8.34 -6.66 2.92
CA LEU A 374 8.57 -5.90 1.70
C LEU A 374 7.92 -4.50 1.79
N GLY A 375 6.68 -4.42 2.26
CA GLY A 375 5.97 -3.15 2.46
C GLY A 375 6.71 -2.21 3.44
N VAL A 376 7.19 -2.74 4.56
CA VAL A 376 7.98 -1.97 5.55
C VAL A 376 9.29 -1.47 4.95
N LEU A 377 10.01 -2.33 4.22
CA LEU A 377 11.27 -1.95 3.56
C LEU A 377 11.05 -0.84 2.52
N LEU A 378 10.03 -0.98 1.67
CA LEU A 378 9.66 0.01 0.66
C LEU A 378 9.23 1.33 1.31
N LEU A 379 8.43 1.28 2.38
CA LEU A 379 7.98 2.47 3.09
C LEU A 379 9.11 3.19 3.81
N SER A 380 10.00 2.48 4.51
CA SER A 380 11.19 3.08 5.13
C SER A 380 12.14 3.68 4.10
N PHE A 381 12.29 3.03 2.94
CA PHE A 381 13.09 3.57 1.84
C PHE A 381 12.46 4.81 1.20
N ALA A 382 11.15 4.78 0.89
CA ALA A 382 10.43 5.95 0.37
C ALA A 382 10.51 7.13 1.34
N SER A 383 10.40 6.84 2.64
CA SER A 383 10.52 7.82 3.72
C SER A 383 11.93 8.42 3.80
N PHE A 384 12.97 7.60 3.62
CA PHE A 384 14.35 8.07 3.49
C PHE A 384 14.57 8.93 2.24
N TRP A 385 13.97 8.55 1.10
CA TRP A 385 14.02 9.37 -0.12
C TRP A 385 13.36 10.73 0.09
N CYS A 386 12.21 10.78 0.75
CA CYS A 386 11.54 12.03 1.13
C CYS A 386 12.41 12.86 2.08
N ALA A 387 13.09 12.23 3.03
CA ALA A 387 14.07 12.88 3.91
C ALA A 387 15.22 13.53 3.13
N CYS A 388 15.63 12.91 2.02
CA CYS A 388 16.63 13.47 1.09
C CYS A 388 16.08 14.61 0.22
N ALA A 389 14.78 14.60 -0.08
CA ALA A 389 14.14 15.57 -0.97
C ALA A 389 13.61 16.83 -0.25
N VAL A 390 13.30 16.74 1.05
CA VAL A 390 12.66 17.81 1.83
C VAL A 390 13.49 18.16 3.08
N ASN A 391 13.39 19.40 3.54
CA ASN A 391 14.01 19.86 4.77
C ASN A 391 13.12 19.54 5.99
N GLY A 392 13.70 18.81 6.93
CA GLY A 392 13.12 18.50 8.23
C GLY A 392 12.32 17.19 8.29
N THR A 393 12.28 16.59 9.49
CA THR A 393 11.66 15.28 9.75
C THR A 393 10.16 15.29 9.46
N VAL A 394 9.44 16.29 9.98
CA VAL A 394 7.98 16.42 9.85
C VAL A 394 7.60 16.64 8.38
N SER A 395 8.25 17.59 7.71
CA SER A 395 8.01 17.87 6.30
C SER A 395 8.30 16.66 5.42
N ALA A 396 9.38 15.91 5.71
CA ALA A 396 9.69 14.68 5.02
C ALA A 396 8.61 13.61 5.23
N ALA A 397 8.13 13.43 6.47
CA ALA A 397 7.07 12.47 6.80
C ALA A 397 5.76 12.81 6.08
N LEU A 398 5.38 14.10 6.07
CA LEU A 398 4.22 14.58 5.33
C LEU A 398 4.38 14.43 3.81
N ALA A 399 5.60 14.50 3.29
CA ALA A 399 5.88 14.32 1.86
C ALA A 399 5.85 12.85 1.41
N VAL A 400 5.93 11.87 2.33
CA VAL A 400 5.87 10.43 1.98
C VAL A 400 4.55 10.09 1.31
N PHE A 401 3.43 10.50 1.91
CA PHE A 401 2.09 10.18 1.41
C PHE A 401 1.82 10.72 -0.01
N PRO A 402 1.98 12.03 -0.30
CA PRO A 402 1.77 12.53 -1.65
C PRO A 402 2.78 11.98 -2.66
N ALA A 403 4.02 11.68 -2.24
CA ALA A 403 4.99 11.02 -3.10
C ALA A 403 4.53 9.61 -3.48
N LEU A 404 4.11 8.80 -2.52
CA LEU A 404 3.57 7.46 -2.78
C LEU A 404 2.30 7.52 -3.65
N ILE A 405 1.35 8.39 -3.32
CA ILE A 405 0.12 8.59 -4.11
C ILE A 405 0.46 8.93 -5.56
N ALA A 406 1.37 9.88 -5.79
CA ALA A 406 1.75 10.28 -7.15
C ALA A 406 2.41 9.13 -7.94
N LEU A 407 3.26 8.32 -7.30
CA LEU A 407 3.89 7.16 -7.95
C LEU A 407 2.85 6.10 -8.31
N LEU A 408 1.85 5.91 -7.45
CA LEU A 408 0.77 4.95 -7.68
C LEU A 408 -0.19 5.42 -8.76
N LEU A 409 -0.58 6.68 -8.75
CA LEU A 409 -1.38 7.29 -9.81
C LEU A 409 -0.65 7.20 -11.15
N ALA A 410 0.66 7.44 -11.17
CA ALA A 410 1.46 7.29 -12.39
C ALA A 410 1.52 5.83 -12.87
N GLY A 411 1.69 4.87 -11.96
CA GLY A 411 1.64 3.44 -12.29
C GLY A 411 0.26 3.01 -12.80
N GLY A 412 -0.82 3.41 -12.13
CA GLY A 412 -2.19 3.13 -12.53
C GLY A 412 -2.57 3.77 -13.87
N LEU A 413 -2.10 5.00 -14.13
CA LEU A 413 -2.24 5.65 -15.44
C LEU A 413 -1.55 4.82 -16.53
N GLY A 414 -0.35 4.28 -16.27
CA GLY A 414 0.38 3.43 -17.21
C GLY A 414 -0.40 2.17 -17.58
N ASP A 415 -0.94 1.48 -16.58
CA ASP A 415 -1.79 0.30 -16.78
C ASP A 415 -3.07 0.64 -17.56
N TRP A 416 -3.74 1.73 -17.18
CA TRP A 416 -4.96 2.19 -17.84
C TRP A 416 -4.73 2.54 -19.32
N VAL A 417 -3.67 3.28 -19.64
CA VAL A 417 -3.31 3.62 -21.02
C VAL A 417 -3.03 2.36 -21.83
N ALA A 418 -2.28 1.41 -21.28
CA ALA A 418 -2.00 0.14 -21.95
C ALA A 418 -3.28 -0.65 -22.24
N ASN A 419 -4.15 -0.82 -21.23
CA ASN A 419 -5.40 -1.55 -21.40
C ASN A 419 -6.34 -0.88 -22.41
N ARG A 420 -6.43 0.46 -22.43
CA ARG A 420 -7.21 1.18 -23.45
C ARG A 420 -6.64 1.02 -24.86
N LEU A 421 -5.31 1.00 -25.00
CA LEU A 421 -4.64 0.86 -26.28
C LEU A 421 -4.79 -0.57 -26.85
N PHE A 422 -4.66 -1.61 -26.01
CA PHE A 422 -4.59 -3.00 -26.47
C PHE A 422 -5.91 -3.79 -26.33
N LEU A 423 -6.79 -3.42 -25.39
CA LEU A 423 -8.10 -4.06 -25.16
C LEU A 423 -9.28 -3.18 -25.57
N GLY A 424 -9.10 -1.86 -25.69
CA GLY A 424 -10.12 -0.89 -26.12
C GLY A 424 -10.07 -0.56 -27.61
N GLY A 425 -10.62 0.60 -28.01
CA GLY A 425 -10.72 1.02 -29.42
C GLY A 425 -9.39 1.23 -30.16
N GLY A 426 -8.26 1.35 -29.46
CA GLY A 426 -6.92 1.39 -30.07
C GLY A 426 -6.48 0.04 -30.66
N ARG A 427 -7.15 -1.04 -30.27
CA ARG A 427 -6.91 -2.41 -30.75
C ARG A 427 -7.02 -2.52 -32.25
N ASP A 428 -8.09 -1.95 -32.82
CA ASP A 428 -8.36 -2.08 -34.24
C ASP A 428 -7.30 -1.33 -35.05
N PHE A 429 -6.81 -0.20 -34.55
CA PHE A 429 -5.71 0.56 -35.17
C PHE A 429 -4.39 -0.24 -35.20
N ILE A 430 -3.98 -0.85 -34.10
CA ILE A 430 -2.69 -1.58 -34.03
C ILE A 430 -2.77 -2.89 -34.83
N VAL A 431 -3.87 -3.63 -34.69
CA VAL A 431 -4.02 -4.94 -35.34
C VAL A 431 -4.25 -4.82 -36.84
N SER A 432 -5.02 -3.83 -37.29
CA SER A 432 -5.27 -3.63 -38.74
C SER A 432 -4.06 -3.07 -39.47
N ASN A 433 -3.35 -2.09 -38.89
CA ASN A 433 -2.24 -1.44 -39.60
C ASN A 433 -0.97 -2.29 -39.66
N PHE A 434 -0.67 -3.09 -38.63
CA PHE A 434 0.58 -3.84 -38.57
C PHE A 434 0.44 -5.33 -38.91
N GLY A 435 -0.78 -5.86 -39.03
CA GLY A 435 -1.00 -7.26 -39.41
C GLY A 435 -0.28 -8.27 -38.51
N LEU A 436 0.06 -7.91 -37.26
CA LEU A 436 0.97 -8.66 -36.37
C LEU A 436 0.54 -10.12 -36.16
N PHE A 437 -0.77 -10.36 -36.11
CA PHE A 437 -1.35 -11.70 -35.92
C PHE A 437 -1.80 -12.35 -37.23
N ALA A 438 -1.35 -11.87 -38.40
CA ALA A 438 -1.60 -12.56 -39.65
C ALA A 438 -0.82 -13.88 -39.74
N ASN A 439 0.39 -13.93 -39.18
CA ASN A 439 1.23 -15.13 -39.18
C ASN A 439 0.90 -16.03 -37.97
N PHE A 440 0.40 -17.24 -38.26
CA PHE A 440 0.04 -18.22 -37.23
C PHE A 440 1.23 -18.62 -36.33
N ARG A 441 2.45 -18.76 -36.89
CA ARG A 441 3.64 -19.17 -36.09
C ARG A 441 3.96 -18.13 -35.01
N PHE A 442 3.80 -16.86 -35.34
CA PHE A 442 3.99 -15.76 -34.39
C PHE A 442 2.90 -15.76 -33.32
N THR A 443 1.63 -15.86 -33.73
CA THR A 443 0.51 -15.93 -32.78
C THR A 443 0.66 -17.11 -31.82
N LYS A 444 1.03 -18.29 -32.32
CA LYS A 444 1.31 -19.50 -31.53
C LYS A 444 2.45 -19.29 -30.54
N ALA A 445 3.58 -18.74 -31.00
CA ALA A 445 4.73 -18.50 -30.14
C ALA A 445 4.37 -17.56 -28.98
N VAL A 446 3.59 -16.51 -29.25
CA VAL A 446 3.11 -15.55 -28.24
C VAL A 446 2.03 -16.17 -27.36
N SER A 447 1.06 -16.91 -27.89
CA SER A 447 -0.03 -17.50 -27.10
C SER A 447 0.42 -18.62 -26.18
N ASN A 448 1.47 -19.37 -26.58
CA ASN A 448 2.11 -20.41 -25.78
C ASN A 448 3.01 -19.84 -24.68
N ILE A 449 3.23 -18.52 -24.65
CA ILE A 449 3.75 -17.85 -23.45
C ILE A 449 2.72 -18.11 -22.35
N ASN A 450 3.04 -19.08 -21.50
CA ASN A 450 2.15 -19.49 -20.43
C ASN A 450 2.08 -18.37 -19.40
N LEU A 451 1.10 -17.47 -19.55
CA LEU A 451 0.77 -16.42 -18.58
C LEU A 451 0.68 -17.00 -17.16
N LEU A 452 0.19 -18.23 -17.02
CA LEU A 452 0.06 -18.96 -15.75
C LEU A 452 1.38 -19.51 -15.20
N ALA A 453 2.37 -19.82 -16.04
CA ALA A 453 3.75 -20.11 -15.58
C ALA A 453 4.60 -18.84 -15.40
N ILE A 454 4.20 -17.73 -16.06
CA ILE A 454 4.64 -16.36 -15.77
C ILE A 454 3.85 -15.75 -14.60
N VAL A 455 2.91 -16.49 -14.00
CA VAL A 455 2.67 -16.44 -12.55
C VAL A 455 3.87 -17.10 -11.84
N VAL A 456 5.04 -16.57 -12.13
CA VAL A 456 5.94 -16.16 -11.08
C VAL A 456 5.08 -15.60 -9.93
N PRO A 457 5.31 -15.96 -8.65
CA PRO A 457 4.50 -15.43 -7.56
C PRO A 457 4.33 -13.92 -7.80
N SER A 458 3.08 -13.43 -7.82
CA SER A 458 2.70 -12.04 -8.20
C SER A 458 3.64 -10.96 -7.64
N LYS A 459 4.31 -11.29 -6.55
CA LYS A 459 5.42 -10.61 -5.89
C LYS A 459 6.70 -10.39 -6.71
N LEU A 460 7.21 -11.35 -7.49
CA LEU A 460 8.44 -11.14 -8.27
C LEU A 460 8.15 -10.25 -9.50
N LEU A 461 6.93 -10.31 -10.05
CA LEU A 461 6.45 -9.39 -11.07
C LEU A 461 6.40 -7.96 -10.52
N LEU A 462 5.84 -7.80 -9.31
CA LEU A 462 5.85 -6.55 -8.57
C LEU A 462 7.29 -6.08 -8.25
N LEU A 463 8.18 -7.00 -7.90
CA LEU A 463 9.60 -6.71 -7.66
C LEU A 463 10.28 -6.24 -8.95
N LEU A 464 10.01 -6.87 -10.09
CA LEU A 464 10.54 -6.48 -11.40
C LEU A 464 10.04 -5.10 -11.83
N LEU A 465 8.77 -4.80 -11.53
CA LEU A 465 8.15 -3.49 -11.78
C LEU A 465 8.76 -2.39 -10.91
N LEU A 466 9.02 -2.71 -9.63
CA LEU A 466 9.59 -1.77 -8.67
C LEU A 466 11.10 -1.61 -8.84
N LEU A 467 11.82 -2.58 -9.40
CA LEU A 467 13.28 -2.54 -9.46
C LEU A 467 13.82 -1.29 -10.20
N PRO A 468 13.34 -0.91 -11.41
CA PRO A 468 13.83 0.28 -12.09
C PRO A 468 13.53 1.58 -11.32
N THR A 469 12.34 1.67 -10.73
CA THR A 469 11.93 2.84 -9.94
C THR A 469 12.75 2.96 -8.66
N LEU A 470 13.02 1.84 -7.98
CA LEU A 470 13.90 1.75 -6.81
C LEU A 470 15.34 2.11 -7.16
N VAL A 471 15.91 1.54 -8.23
CA VAL A 471 17.27 1.87 -8.69
C VAL A 471 17.39 3.36 -8.98
N PHE A 472 16.41 3.94 -9.68
CA PHE A 472 16.38 5.38 -9.94
C PHE A 472 16.29 6.19 -8.64
N ALA A 473 15.42 5.79 -7.71
CA ALA A 473 15.26 6.43 -6.40
C ALA A 473 16.55 6.36 -5.57
N VAL A 474 17.27 5.23 -5.60
CA VAL A 474 18.57 5.05 -4.92
C VAL A 474 19.60 6.02 -5.49
N ILE A 475 19.76 6.06 -6.81
CA ILE A 475 20.69 6.97 -7.48
C ILE A 475 20.32 8.43 -7.17
N GLN A 476 19.03 8.76 -7.21
CA GLN A 476 18.53 10.09 -6.96
C GLN A 476 18.72 10.52 -5.51
N SER A 477 18.44 9.66 -4.53
CA SER A 477 18.63 9.96 -3.11
C SER A 477 20.11 10.24 -2.80
N GLY A 478 21.05 9.48 -3.38
CA GLY A 478 22.49 9.72 -3.24
C GLY A 478 22.93 11.07 -3.86
N ARG A 479 22.28 11.52 -4.94
CA ARG A 479 22.51 12.85 -5.53
C ARG A 479 21.91 13.97 -4.68
N LEU A 480 20.72 13.76 -4.12
CA LEU A 480 20.02 14.73 -3.26
C LEU A 480 20.72 14.89 -1.90
N PHE A 481 21.34 13.84 -1.38
CA PHE A 481 22.09 13.87 -0.13
C PHE A 481 23.18 14.95 -0.10
N ARG A 482 23.84 15.20 -1.24
CA ARG A 482 24.94 16.17 -1.36
C ARG A 482 24.48 17.60 -1.58
N LYS A 483 23.22 17.81 -1.98
CA LYS A 483 22.74 19.13 -2.37
C LYS A 483 22.18 19.86 -1.16
N LEU A 484 22.49 21.15 -1.07
CA LEU A 484 21.74 22.05 -0.21
C LEU A 484 20.32 22.16 -0.80
N LEU A 485 19.32 21.82 0.01
CA LEU A 485 17.94 21.89 -0.43
C LEU A 485 17.45 23.33 -0.49
N GLN A 486 16.59 23.61 -1.46
CA GLN A 486 15.80 24.84 -1.53
C GLN A 486 14.41 24.54 -1.00
N ASP A 487 13.86 25.41 -0.15
CA ASP A 487 12.51 25.26 0.44
C ASP A 487 11.36 25.50 -0.56
N ARG A 488 11.60 25.30 -1.87
CA ARG A 488 10.59 25.52 -2.90
C ARG A 488 9.82 24.23 -3.18
N PRO A 489 8.48 24.19 -3.08
CA PRO A 489 7.69 22.98 -3.36
C PRO A 489 7.87 22.48 -4.80
N LEU A 490 8.07 23.40 -5.75
CA LEU A 490 8.37 23.09 -7.15
C LEU A 490 9.65 22.26 -7.32
N PHE A 491 10.60 22.39 -6.39
CA PHE A 491 11.82 21.57 -6.38
C PHE A 491 11.48 20.09 -6.12
N VAL A 492 10.59 19.82 -5.15
CA VAL A 492 10.16 18.45 -4.80
C VAL A 492 9.40 17.82 -5.96
N VAL A 493 8.45 18.55 -6.56
CA VAL A 493 7.67 18.07 -7.72
C VAL A 493 8.57 17.72 -8.90
N ARG A 494 9.54 18.58 -9.25
CA ARG A 494 10.50 18.32 -10.33
C ARG A 494 11.38 17.09 -10.08
N ARG A 495 11.58 16.70 -8.81
CA ARG A 495 12.35 15.51 -8.45
C ARG A 495 11.48 14.25 -8.38
N LEU A 496 10.21 14.39 -8.07
CA LEU A 496 9.27 13.27 -8.10
C LEU A 496 8.90 12.87 -9.54
N LEU A 497 8.87 13.83 -10.47
CA LEU A 497 8.45 13.61 -11.86
C LEU A 497 9.20 12.47 -12.58
N PRO A 498 10.55 12.38 -12.54
CA PRO A 498 11.25 11.25 -13.16
C PRO A 498 10.87 9.90 -12.56
N LEU A 499 10.66 9.82 -11.25
CA LEU A 499 10.20 8.58 -10.59
C LEU A 499 8.80 8.20 -11.07
N ALA A 500 7.89 9.17 -11.16
CA ALA A 500 6.54 8.97 -11.68
C ALA A 500 6.57 8.50 -13.14
N ILE A 501 7.41 9.10 -14.00
CA ILE A 501 7.60 8.65 -15.38
C ILE A 501 8.14 7.22 -15.42
N THR A 502 9.12 6.86 -14.59
CA THR A 502 9.63 5.48 -14.55
C THR A 502 8.55 4.49 -14.09
N ALA A 503 7.74 4.85 -13.09
CA ALA A 503 6.64 4.02 -12.61
C ALA A 503 5.56 3.83 -13.69
N PHE A 504 5.19 4.92 -14.38
CA PHE A 504 4.29 4.90 -15.53
C PHE A 504 4.80 3.97 -16.63
N LEU A 505 6.06 4.14 -17.07
CA LEU A 505 6.63 3.36 -18.16
C LEU A 505 6.73 1.88 -17.81
N CYS A 506 7.19 1.53 -16.60
CA CYS A 506 7.30 0.13 -16.19
C CYS A 506 5.90 -0.52 -16.12
N SER A 507 4.91 0.20 -15.59
CA SER A 507 3.53 -0.29 -15.49
C SER A 507 2.89 -0.45 -16.87
N PHE A 508 3.04 0.57 -17.73
CA PHE A 508 2.57 0.55 -19.11
C PHE A 508 3.17 -0.62 -19.90
N LEU A 509 4.49 -0.81 -19.86
CA LEU A 509 5.16 -1.89 -20.61
C LEU A 509 4.68 -3.27 -20.16
N LEU A 510 4.47 -3.44 -18.87
CA LEU A 510 4.02 -4.70 -18.30
C LEU A 510 2.57 -5.00 -18.68
N ALA A 511 1.68 -4.03 -18.49
CA ALA A 511 0.28 -4.13 -18.87
C ALA A 511 0.12 -4.33 -20.38
N ALA A 512 0.91 -3.63 -21.18
CA ALA A 512 0.96 -3.79 -22.63
C ALA A 512 1.39 -5.21 -23.03
N PHE A 513 2.42 -5.76 -22.36
CA PHE A 513 2.85 -7.13 -22.60
C PHE A 513 1.75 -8.15 -22.26
N PHE A 514 1.12 -8.03 -21.10
CA PHE A 514 0.02 -8.93 -20.72
C PHE A 514 -1.18 -8.80 -21.66
N ALA A 515 -1.60 -7.59 -21.99
CA ALA A 515 -2.69 -7.36 -22.93
C ALA A 515 -2.36 -7.91 -24.32
N PHE A 516 -1.11 -7.78 -24.77
CA PHE A 516 -0.64 -8.33 -26.04
C PHE A 516 -0.68 -9.87 -26.05
N VAL A 517 -0.19 -10.53 -25.00
CA VAL A 517 -0.25 -11.99 -24.89
C VAL A 517 -1.69 -12.48 -24.75
N ALA A 518 -2.50 -11.85 -23.91
CA ALA A 518 -3.93 -12.16 -23.76
C ALA A 518 -4.68 -11.99 -25.08
N HIS A 519 -4.31 -11.00 -25.90
CA HIS A 519 -4.85 -10.83 -27.23
C HIS A 519 -4.45 -11.97 -28.16
N ALA A 520 -3.18 -12.38 -28.19
CA ALA A 520 -2.74 -13.52 -28.99
C ALA A 520 -3.51 -14.81 -28.61
N GLN A 521 -3.69 -15.03 -27.30
CA GLN A 521 -4.52 -16.13 -26.79
C GLN A 521 -5.97 -15.99 -27.26
N GLN A 522 -6.57 -14.81 -27.16
CA GLN A 522 -7.94 -14.57 -27.64
C GLN A 522 -8.09 -14.84 -29.14
N GLN A 523 -7.09 -14.52 -29.97
CA GLN A 523 -7.12 -14.81 -31.40
C GLN A 523 -7.07 -16.31 -31.69
N MET A 524 -6.19 -17.04 -31.00
CA MET A 524 -6.11 -18.49 -31.10
C MET A 524 -7.40 -19.16 -30.61
N TRP A 525 -7.99 -18.62 -29.53
CA TRP A 525 -9.30 -19.04 -29.02
C TRP A 525 -10.44 -18.79 -29.99
N GLY A 526 -10.43 -17.66 -30.71
CA GLY A 526 -11.41 -17.36 -31.75
C GLY A 526 -11.43 -18.43 -32.84
N MET A 527 -10.24 -18.84 -33.30
CA MET A 527 -10.08 -19.94 -34.25
C MET A 527 -10.65 -21.26 -33.71
N PHE A 528 -10.31 -21.66 -32.48
CA PHE A 528 -10.84 -22.91 -31.90
C PHE A 528 -12.36 -22.90 -31.78
N ARG A 529 -12.94 -21.77 -31.40
CA ARG A 529 -14.40 -21.61 -31.32
C ARG A 529 -15.07 -21.68 -32.70
N GLU A 530 -14.54 -20.97 -33.69
CA GLU A 530 -15.05 -21.00 -35.07
C GLU A 530 -14.98 -22.42 -35.67
N ILE A 531 -13.90 -23.16 -35.41
CA ILE A 531 -13.76 -24.56 -35.81
C ILE A 531 -14.78 -25.44 -35.10
N HIS A 532 -14.96 -25.27 -33.79
CA HIS A 532 -15.94 -26.02 -33.02
C HIS A 532 -17.37 -25.80 -33.54
N GLU A 533 -17.76 -24.55 -33.75
CA GLU A 533 -19.09 -24.19 -34.31
C GLU A 533 -19.28 -24.79 -35.71
N ALA A 534 -18.26 -24.76 -36.57
CA ALA A 534 -18.31 -25.35 -37.90
C ALA A 534 -18.40 -26.89 -37.88
N ILE A 535 -17.72 -27.57 -36.95
CA ILE A 535 -17.78 -29.04 -36.79
C ILE A 535 -19.18 -29.47 -36.31
N GLU A 536 -19.74 -28.80 -35.30
CA GLU A 536 -21.08 -29.13 -34.79
C GLU A 536 -22.19 -28.86 -35.83
N ASN A 537 -21.99 -27.87 -36.72
CA ASN A 537 -22.94 -27.58 -37.81
C ASN A 537 -22.80 -28.55 -39.00
N THR A 538 -21.60 -29.09 -39.27
CA THR A 538 -21.40 -30.08 -40.35
C THR A 538 -21.98 -31.44 -39.96
N GLN A 539 -21.83 -31.86 -38.71
CA GLN A 539 -22.43 -33.07 -38.16
C GLN A 539 -22.83 -32.88 -36.69
N PRO A 540 -24.12 -32.61 -36.39
CA PRO A 540 -24.59 -32.59 -35.02
C PRO A 540 -24.45 -34.01 -34.42
N GLY A 541 -23.62 -34.14 -33.37
CA GLY A 541 -23.39 -35.44 -32.72
C GLY A 541 -22.23 -36.26 -33.30
N ALA A 542 -21.08 -35.63 -33.57
CA ALA A 542 -19.80 -36.27 -33.95
C ALA A 542 -19.34 -37.50 -33.11
N GLY A 543 -19.96 -37.77 -31.96
CA GLY A 543 -19.72 -38.95 -31.12
C GLY A 543 -20.20 -40.28 -31.70
N ASN A 544 -20.92 -40.28 -32.83
CA ASN A 544 -21.28 -41.50 -33.57
C ASN A 544 -20.24 -41.95 -34.60
N LEU A 545 -19.10 -41.25 -34.70
CA LEU A 545 -18.01 -41.60 -35.62
C LEU A 545 -17.21 -42.80 -35.09
N ASP A 546 -16.82 -43.71 -35.98
CA ASP A 546 -15.94 -44.83 -35.64
C ASP A 546 -14.51 -44.34 -35.41
N ALA A 547 -13.91 -44.69 -34.26
CA ALA A 547 -12.52 -44.34 -33.94
C ALA A 547 -11.49 -44.91 -34.94
N ALA A 548 -11.87 -45.95 -35.68
CA ALA A 548 -11.05 -46.56 -36.73
C ALA A 548 -11.02 -45.77 -38.04
N HIS A 549 -11.98 -44.85 -38.27
CA HIS A 549 -12.11 -44.06 -39.50
C HIS A 549 -12.35 -42.58 -39.16
N PRO A 550 -11.29 -41.82 -38.81
CA PRO A 550 -11.44 -40.42 -38.45
C PRO A 550 -12.01 -39.62 -39.63
N LEU A 551 -12.99 -38.76 -39.35
CA LEU A 551 -13.61 -37.91 -40.35
C LEU A 551 -12.60 -36.86 -40.80
N GLN A 552 -12.25 -36.85 -42.09
CA GLN A 552 -11.44 -35.79 -42.68
C GLN A 552 -12.35 -34.67 -43.15
N VAL A 553 -12.15 -33.47 -42.61
CA VAL A 553 -12.93 -32.28 -42.95
C VAL A 553 -12.03 -31.28 -43.66
N SER A 554 -12.44 -30.80 -44.84
CA SER A 554 -11.69 -29.76 -45.55
C SER A 554 -12.08 -28.36 -45.07
N LEU A 555 -11.25 -27.36 -45.36
CA LEU A 555 -11.57 -25.96 -45.08
C LEU A 555 -12.86 -25.50 -45.79
N GLU A 556 -13.11 -26.00 -47.00
CA GLU A 556 -14.30 -25.66 -47.77
C GLU A 556 -15.58 -26.20 -47.11
N ASP A 557 -15.50 -27.40 -46.53
CA ASP A 557 -16.64 -28.01 -45.82
C ASP A 557 -16.95 -27.25 -44.53
N LEU A 558 -15.93 -26.86 -43.77
CA LEU A 558 -16.11 -26.03 -42.57
C LEU A 558 -16.74 -24.66 -42.91
N ASN A 559 -16.25 -24.01 -43.97
CA ASN A 559 -16.72 -22.68 -44.34
C ASN A 559 -18.15 -22.70 -44.93
N LYS A 560 -18.59 -23.83 -45.49
CA LYS A 560 -19.99 -24.04 -45.91
C LYS A 560 -20.92 -24.22 -44.71
N ALA A 561 -20.45 -24.86 -43.63
CA ALA A 561 -21.27 -25.13 -42.45
C ALA A 561 -21.37 -23.94 -41.47
N ALA A 562 -20.32 -23.15 -41.36
CA ALA A 562 -20.35 -21.89 -40.63
C ALA A 562 -19.39 -20.87 -41.27
N PRO A 563 -19.77 -19.59 -41.38
CA PRO A 563 -18.89 -18.57 -41.94
C PRO A 563 -17.67 -18.37 -41.04
N LEU A 564 -16.50 -18.83 -41.51
CA LEU A 564 -15.23 -18.63 -40.82
C LEU A 564 -14.70 -17.21 -41.04
N SER A 565 -14.01 -16.64 -40.05
CA SER A 565 -13.37 -15.35 -40.24
C SER A 565 -12.25 -15.43 -41.28
N GLU A 566 -11.99 -14.34 -42.00
CA GLU A 566 -10.94 -14.27 -43.01
C GLU A 566 -9.55 -14.66 -42.45
N ARG A 567 -9.32 -14.38 -41.16
CA ARG A 567 -8.11 -14.79 -40.42
C ARG A 567 -8.04 -16.31 -40.27
N THR A 568 -9.12 -16.94 -39.77
CA THR A 568 -9.19 -18.40 -39.60
C THR A 568 -9.04 -19.12 -40.93
N GLN A 569 -9.69 -18.62 -41.99
CA GLN A 569 -9.51 -19.14 -43.35
C GLN A 569 -8.06 -19.03 -43.83
N ARG A 570 -7.39 -17.90 -43.57
CA ARG A 570 -5.98 -17.71 -43.89
C ARG A 570 -5.07 -18.68 -43.14
N TRP A 571 -5.34 -18.94 -41.86
CA TRP A 571 -4.56 -19.88 -41.05
C TRP A 571 -4.76 -21.33 -41.45
N LEU A 572 -6.01 -21.73 -41.75
CA LEU A 572 -6.39 -23.09 -42.12
C LEU A 572 -6.19 -23.43 -43.60
N ARG A 573 -5.73 -22.47 -44.42
CA ARG A 573 -5.48 -22.71 -45.85
C ARG A 573 -4.53 -23.89 -46.01
N ASN A 574 -4.95 -24.93 -46.72
CA ASN A 574 -4.20 -26.19 -46.92
C ASN A 574 -3.92 -27.01 -45.64
N ALA A 575 -4.65 -26.77 -44.55
CA ALA A 575 -4.58 -27.60 -43.36
C ALA A 575 -5.34 -28.93 -43.56
N ARG A 576 -4.88 -30.00 -42.91
CA ARG A 576 -5.62 -31.28 -42.83
C ARG A 576 -6.26 -31.39 -41.45
N ILE A 577 -7.57 -31.57 -41.41
CA ILE A 577 -8.34 -31.63 -40.17
C ILE A 577 -8.97 -33.01 -40.06
N SER A 578 -8.66 -33.71 -38.98
CA SER A 578 -9.23 -35.02 -38.67
C SER A 578 -9.99 -34.97 -37.36
N VAL A 579 -11.25 -35.37 -37.37
CA VAL A 579 -12.13 -35.41 -36.19
C VAL A 579 -12.37 -36.87 -35.80
N ALA A 580 -12.12 -37.19 -34.53
CA ALA A 580 -12.34 -38.52 -33.98
C ALA A 580 -13.15 -38.43 -32.67
N PRO A 581 -13.95 -39.46 -32.33
CA PRO A 581 -14.60 -39.53 -31.03
C PRO A 581 -13.55 -39.56 -29.91
N ASP A 582 -13.80 -38.86 -28.81
CA ASP A 582 -12.92 -38.86 -27.64
C ASP A 582 -13.59 -39.52 -26.43
N LYS A 583 -12.78 -40.09 -25.52
CA LYS A 583 -13.28 -40.71 -24.29
C LYS A 583 -13.39 -39.67 -23.16
N PRO A 584 -14.32 -39.85 -22.21
CA PRO A 584 -14.40 -38.97 -21.06
C PRO A 584 -13.11 -39.02 -20.25
N HIS A 585 -12.46 -37.87 -20.07
CA HIS A 585 -11.28 -37.75 -19.22
C HIS A 585 -11.67 -38.05 -17.75
N LEU A 586 -11.38 -39.27 -17.28
CA LEU A 586 -11.59 -39.68 -15.89
C LEU A 586 -10.80 -38.76 -14.95
N GLY A 587 -11.53 -38.05 -14.08
CA GLY A 587 -10.94 -37.15 -13.06
C GLY A 587 -11.02 -35.66 -13.37
N GLY A 588 -11.74 -35.22 -14.40
CA GLY A 588 -11.97 -33.80 -14.70
C GLY A 588 -10.71 -33.02 -15.12
N ARG A 589 -9.60 -33.74 -15.39
CA ARG A 589 -8.39 -33.14 -15.97
C ARG A 589 -8.56 -33.08 -17.47
N TYR A 590 -8.85 -31.87 -17.95
CA TYR A 590 -8.80 -31.51 -19.35
C TYR A 590 -7.46 -31.94 -19.96
N CYS A 591 -7.44 -32.30 -21.24
CA CYS A 591 -6.18 -32.43 -21.98
C CYS A 591 -5.32 -31.16 -21.88
N CYS A 592 -5.93 -30.00 -21.55
CA CYS A 592 -5.29 -28.69 -21.44
C CYS A 592 -5.86 -27.82 -20.27
N PRO A 593 -5.44 -28.01 -19.00
CA PRO A 593 -6.03 -27.36 -17.82
C PRO A 593 -5.95 -25.82 -17.77
N GLY A 594 -5.07 -25.20 -18.56
CA GLY A 594 -4.91 -23.75 -18.65
C GLY A 594 -5.54 -23.11 -19.90
N ASN A 595 -5.99 -23.92 -20.86
CA ASN A 595 -6.54 -23.48 -22.14
C ASN A 595 -7.92 -24.12 -22.37
N SER A 596 -8.83 -24.00 -21.42
CA SER A 596 -10.22 -24.44 -21.53
C SER A 596 -11.19 -23.28 -21.28
N ARG A 597 -12.24 -23.13 -22.10
CA ARG A 597 -13.35 -22.17 -21.87
C ARG A 597 -14.70 -22.86 -21.95
N GLY A 598 -15.62 -22.42 -21.10
CA GLY A 598 -17.01 -22.89 -21.13
C GLY A 598 -17.76 -22.31 -22.33
N ILE A 599 -18.54 -23.16 -23.02
CA ILE A 599 -19.42 -22.79 -24.12
C ILE A 599 -20.86 -23.07 -23.70
N PRO A 600 -21.77 -22.08 -23.77
CA PRO A 600 -23.18 -22.29 -23.48
C PRO A 600 -23.81 -23.14 -24.59
N PHE A 601 -24.70 -24.05 -24.20
CA PHE A 601 -25.42 -24.88 -25.16
C PHE A 601 -26.57 -24.11 -25.83
N ALA A 602 -26.76 -24.39 -27.12
CA ALA A 602 -28.01 -24.04 -27.78
C ALA A 602 -29.13 -24.94 -27.22
N PRO A 603 -30.31 -24.39 -26.89
CA PRO A 603 -31.44 -25.20 -26.47
C PRO A 603 -31.84 -26.15 -27.61
N ASN A 604 -31.92 -27.46 -27.31
CA ASN A 604 -32.32 -28.56 -28.20
C ASN A 604 -31.23 -29.21 -29.09
N GLN A 605 -29.94 -28.96 -28.86
CA GLN A 605 -28.85 -29.62 -29.60
C GLN A 605 -28.16 -30.70 -28.75
N ALA A 606 -27.98 -31.91 -29.30
CA ALA A 606 -27.27 -33.00 -28.63
C ALA A 606 -25.76 -32.88 -28.89
N TYR A 607 -24.98 -32.59 -27.84
CA TYR A 607 -23.53 -32.42 -27.92
C TYR A 607 -22.80 -33.72 -27.62
N SER A 608 -21.71 -33.96 -28.35
CA SER A 608 -20.91 -35.18 -28.24
C SER A 608 -19.43 -34.90 -28.06
N TRP A 609 -18.69 -35.86 -27.52
CA TRP A 609 -17.29 -35.70 -27.15
C TRP A 609 -16.42 -35.99 -28.36
N TYR A 610 -15.50 -35.08 -28.68
CA TYR A 610 -14.60 -35.27 -29.81
C TYR A 610 -13.25 -34.60 -29.61
N LEU A 611 -12.27 -35.11 -30.36
CA LEU A 611 -10.94 -34.56 -30.53
C LEU A 611 -10.70 -34.27 -32.01
N ALA A 612 -10.49 -33.00 -32.34
CA ALA A 612 -10.09 -32.56 -33.67
C ALA A 612 -8.58 -32.29 -33.68
N THR A 613 -7.87 -32.95 -34.58
CA THR A 613 -6.44 -32.72 -34.84
C THR A 613 -6.29 -31.96 -36.15
N ILE A 614 -5.59 -30.83 -36.10
CA ILE A 614 -5.40 -29.89 -37.21
C ILE A 614 -3.90 -29.85 -37.51
N HIS A 615 -3.52 -30.42 -38.64
CA HIS A 615 -2.16 -30.34 -39.17
C HIS A 615 -2.07 -29.10 -40.06
N LEU A 616 -1.41 -28.05 -39.57
CA LEU A 616 -1.23 -26.81 -40.31
C LEU A 616 -0.06 -26.92 -41.28
N PRO A 617 -0.11 -26.26 -42.46
CA PRO A 617 1.00 -26.23 -43.41
C PRO A 617 2.27 -25.59 -42.84
N SER A 618 2.15 -24.85 -41.74
CA SER A 618 3.27 -24.26 -40.99
C SER A 618 4.11 -25.29 -40.20
N GLY A 619 3.73 -26.58 -40.23
CA GLY A 619 4.36 -27.65 -39.45
C GLY A 619 3.99 -27.65 -37.98
N SER A 620 2.88 -26.98 -37.62
CA SER A 620 2.34 -26.95 -36.25
C SER A 620 1.11 -27.84 -36.18
N ASP A 621 0.97 -28.57 -35.08
CA ASP A 621 -0.17 -29.46 -34.86
C ASP A 621 -1.04 -28.90 -33.73
N CYS A 622 -2.29 -28.57 -34.06
CA CYS A 622 -3.26 -28.10 -33.08
C CYS A 622 -4.26 -29.19 -32.75
N THR A 623 -4.51 -29.42 -31.48
CA THR A 623 -5.55 -30.31 -30.97
C THR A 623 -6.64 -29.48 -30.32
N VAL A 624 -7.88 -29.68 -30.74
CA VAL A 624 -9.08 -29.06 -30.18
C VAL A 624 -9.94 -30.18 -29.60
N SER A 625 -10.23 -30.12 -28.31
CA SER A 625 -11.06 -31.10 -27.62
C SER A 625 -12.34 -30.46 -27.13
N PHE A 626 -13.47 -31.13 -27.28
CA PHE A 626 -14.73 -30.66 -26.74
C PHE A 626 -15.38 -31.71 -25.84
N GLN A 627 -15.76 -31.27 -24.65
CA GLN A 627 -16.41 -32.08 -23.63
C GLN A 627 -17.81 -31.56 -23.37
N ALA A 628 -18.82 -32.38 -23.66
CA ALA A 628 -20.22 -32.06 -23.36
C ALA A 628 -20.50 -32.23 -21.85
N GLY A 629 -20.98 -31.18 -21.18
CA GLY A 629 -21.56 -31.24 -19.83
C GLY A 629 -23.10 -31.23 -19.85
N GLY A 630 -23.74 -30.91 -18.72
CA GLY A 630 -25.21 -30.89 -18.61
C GLY A 630 -25.86 -29.58 -19.05
N ARG A 631 -25.30 -28.42 -18.67
CA ARG A 631 -25.79 -27.07 -19.06
C ARG A 631 -24.76 -26.24 -19.84
N TYR A 632 -23.52 -26.70 -19.90
CA TYR A 632 -22.39 -26.05 -20.56
C TYR A 632 -21.43 -27.12 -21.08
N GLY A 633 -20.78 -26.86 -22.22
CA GLY A 633 -19.68 -27.65 -22.75
C GLY A 633 -18.35 -27.00 -22.41
N ILE A 634 -17.26 -27.76 -22.44
CA ILE A 634 -15.92 -27.23 -22.23
C ILE A 634 -15.10 -27.48 -23.49
N LEU A 635 -14.65 -26.40 -24.11
CA LEU A 635 -13.75 -26.43 -25.26
C LEU A 635 -12.32 -26.20 -24.76
N GLY A 636 -11.42 -27.11 -25.12
CA GLY A 636 -9.98 -27.02 -24.88
C GLY A 636 -9.20 -26.98 -26.19
N GLY A 637 -8.08 -26.26 -26.23
CA GLY A 637 -7.22 -26.23 -27.41
C GLY A 637 -5.76 -25.93 -27.13
N VAL A 638 -4.86 -26.67 -27.78
CA VAL A 638 -3.40 -26.48 -27.70
C VAL A 638 -2.77 -26.69 -29.07
N CYS A 639 -1.78 -25.86 -29.41
CA CYS A 639 -0.98 -26.00 -30.62
C CYS A 639 0.49 -26.27 -30.26
N ARG A 640 1.02 -27.41 -30.72
CA ARG A 640 2.40 -27.86 -30.54
C ARG A 640 3.29 -27.50 -31.70
#